data_AF-A0A453AU84-F1
#
_entry.id   AF-A0A453AU84-F1
#
_cell.length_a   1.000
_cell.length_b   1.000
_cell.length_c   1.000
_cell.angle_alpha   90.00
_cell.angle_beta   90.00
_cell.angle_gamma   90.00
#
_symmetry.space_group_name_H-M   'P 1'
#
loop_
_entity.id
_entity.type
_entity.pdbx_description
1 polymer ?
#
loop_
_entity_poly.entity_id
_entity_poly.type
_entity_poly.pdbx_seq_one_letter_code
_entity_poly.pdbx_strand_id
1 'polypeptide(L)'
;MSASIVADTAQCFSTHQFACLIGYGASAICPYLALETCRQWRLSNKTVNLMRNGKMPTVTIEQAQRNFIKAVKSGLLKILSKMGISLLSSYCGAQIFEIYGLGQEVVDLAFCGSVSKIGGLTLNELGRETLSFWVRAFSEDTAKRLENFGFIQSRPGGEFHANNPEMSKLLHKAIREKSDNAYTIYQQHLASRPVNVLRDLVELKSERTPIPIGKVEPATSIVERFCTGGMSLGAISRETHEAIAIAMNRIGGKSNSGEGGEDPIRWSPLTDVVDGYSSTLPHLKGLQNGDTATSAIKQVASGRFGVTPTFLVNAEQIEIKIAQGAKPGEGGQLPGKKVSAYIARLRNSKPGVPLISPPPHHDIYSIEDLAQLIFDLHQINPKAKVSVKLVAEAGIGTVASGVSKANADVIQISGHDGGTGASPISSIKHAGGPWELGLTETHQTLIQNGLRERVVLRVDGGFRSGLDVLLAAAMGADEYGFGSVAMIATGCVMARICHTNNCPVGVASQREELRARFPGVPGDLVNYFLFVAEEVRATLAQLGYEKLDDIIGRTDLLKPKHISLVKTQHIDLAYLLMNAGLPKWSSSQIRSQDVHSNGPVLDETILADPEVSDAIENEKEVSKTYPIYNVDRAVCGRVAGVIAKKYGDTGFAGQLNITFTGSAGQSFGCFLTPGMNVRLVGEANDYVGKGMAGGELVVVPVDDTGFVPEDAAIVGNTCLYGATGGQVFVRGKTGERFAVRNSLGQAVVEGTGDHCCEYMTGGCVVVLGKVGRNVAAGMTGGLAYMLDEDDTLVPKVNKEIVKMQRVNAPAGQMQLKGLIEAYVEKTGSTKGAKILSEWEAYLPLFWQLVPPSEEDSPEACAEFERVLARQKTAVQSAK
;
A
#
# COMPACT_ATOMS: atom_id res chain seq x y z
N MET A 1 -32.00 -0.16 -26.94
CA MET A 1 -31.34 -1.49 -27.02
C MET A 1 -31.44 -2.13 -28.42
N SER A 2 -31.68 -1.37 -29.50
CA SER A 2 -31.90 -1.93 -30.85
C SER A 2 -30.62 -2.23 -31.63
N ALA A 3 -29.44 -1.82 -31.15
CA ALA A 3 -28.17 -1.99 -31.84
C ALA A 3 -26.99 -2.04 -30.86
N SER A 4 -25.86 -2.57 -31.32
CA SER A 4 -24.54 -2.44 -30.70
C SER A 4 -23.68 -1.44 -31.46
N ILE A 5 -22.78 -0.73 -30.76
CA ILE A 5 -21.89 0.27 -31.37
C ILE A 5 -20.50 -0.34 -31.50
N VAL A 6 -19.92 -0.28 -32.70
CA VAL A 6 -18.54 -0.68 -32.97
C VAL A 6 -17.73 0.57 -33.32
N ALA A 7 -16.67 0.84 -32.55
CA ALA A 7 -15.76 1.95 -32.81
C ALA A 7 -14.60 1.49 -33.70
N ASP A 8 -14.66 1.79 -35.00
CA ASP A 8 -13.55 1.63 -35.93
C ASP A 8 -12.72 2.92 -35.98
N THR A 9 -11.52 2.92 -35.37
CA THR A 9 -10.81 4.16 -35.04
C THR A 9 -9.28 4.07 -35.15
N ALA A 10 -8.67 5.15 -35.63
CA ALA A 10 -7.22 5.34 -35.63
C ALA A 10 -6.67 5.77 -34.26
N GLN A 11 -7.49 6.43 -33.42
CA GLN A 11 -7.04 7.09 -32.19
C GLN A 11 -7.26 6.24 -30.94
N CYS A 12 -7.03 4.92 -31.05
CA CYS A 12 -7.12 3.99 -29.93
C CYS A 12 -5.96 3.00 -29.95
N PHE A 13 -5.05 3.14 -29.00
CA PHE A 13 -3.81 2.36 -28.89
C PHE A 13 -3.40 2.06 -27.45
N SER A 14 -3.93 2.77 -26.46
CA SER A 14 -3.64 2.55 -25.03
C SER A 14 -4.79 1.87 -24.31
N THR A 15 -4.50 1.13 -23.24
CA THR A 15 -5.50 0.44 -22.42
C THR A 15 -6.60 1.38 -21.91
N HIS A 16 -6.24 2.62 -21.56
CA HIS A 16 -7.18 3.64 -21.11
C HIS A 16 -8.14 4.07 -22.23
N GLN A 17 -7.67 4.23 -23.47
CA GLN A 17 -8.54 4.60 -24.60
C GLN A 17 -9.56 3.50 -24.90
N PHE A 18 -9.17 2.23 -24.84
CA PHE A 18 -10.14 1.13 -24.96
C PHE A 18 -11.16 1.17 -23.83
N ALA A 19 -10.72 1.41 -22.59
CA ALA A 19 -11.61 1.51 -21.44
C ALA A 19 -12.59 2.68 -21.58
N CYS A 20 -12.14 3.88 -22.00
CA CYS A 20 -13.03 5.02 -22.21
C CYS A 20 -14.10 4.72 -23.26
N LEU A 21 -13.70 4.21 -24.43
CA LEU A 21 -14.66 3.88 -25.49
C LEU A 21 -15.72 2.88 -25.02
N ILE A 22 -15.32 1.83 -24.30
CA ILE A 22 -16.26 0.83 -23.76
C ILE A 22 -17.14 1.43 -22.65
N GLY A 23 -16.53 2.15 -21.70
CA GLY A 23 -17.24 2.77 -20.57
C GLY A 23 -18.28 3.80 -21.00
N TYR A 24 -18.12 4.40 -22.19
CA TYR A 24 -19.07 5.33 -22.81
C TYR A 24 -19.91 4.70 -23.95
N GLY A 25 -19.92 3.38 -24.09
CA GLY A 25 -20.96 2.66 -24.85
C GLY A 25 -20.52 1.85 -26.07
N ALA A 26 -19.23 1.83 -26.43
CA ALA A 26 -18.74 0.96 -27.51
C ALA A 26 -18.78 -0.51 -27.07
N SER A 27 -19.49 -1.35 -27.82
CA SER A 27 -19.56 -2.80 -27.59
C SER A 27 -18.32 -3.54 -28.12
N ALA A 28 -17.68 -3.00 -29.16
CA ALA A 28 -16.42 -3.50 -29.71
C ALA A 28 -15.60 -2.37 -30.32
N ILE A 29 -14.29 -2.60 -30.48
CA ILE A 29 -13.35 -1.61 -31.00
C ILE A 29 -12.46 -2.27 -32.05
N CYS A 30 -12.35 -1.64 -33.23
CA CYS A 30 -11.37 -1.95 -34.26
C CYS A 30 -10.28 -0.85 -34.26
N PRO A 31 -9.13 -1.09 -33.60
CA PRO A 31 -8.05 -0.11 -33.48
C PRO A 31 -7.10 -0.18 -34.70
N TYR A 32 -7.62 0.05 -35.90
CA TYR A 32 -6.94 -0.31 -37.15
C TYR A 32 -5.52 0.29 -37.26
N LEU A 33 -5.33 1.55 -36.87
CA LEU A 33 -4.02 2.21 -36.96
C LEU A 33 -3.01 1.68 -35.93
N ALA A 34 -3.47 1.22 -34.76
CA ALA A 34 -2.59 0.60 -33.77
C ALA A 34 -2.07 -0.76 -34.28
N LEU A 35 -2.94 -1.55 -34.91
CA LEU A 35 -2.56 -2.83 -35.53
C LEU A 35 -1.63 -2.62 -36.73
N GLU A 36 -1.85 -1.59 -37.53
CA GLU A 36 -0.94 -1.20 -38.60
C GLU A 36 0.41 -0.71 -38.05
N THR A 37 0.40 0.03 -36.94
CA THR A 37 1.62 0.45 -36.24
C THR A 37 2.43 -0.75 -35.76
N CYS A 38 1.80 -1.80 -35.24
CA CYS A 38 2.49 -3.06 -34.90
C CYS A 38 3.16 -3.69 -36.13
N ARG A 39 2.46 -3.69 -37.28
CA ARG A 39 2.99 -4.20 -38.55
C ARG A 39 4.22 -3.40 -39.00
N GLN A 40 4.11 -2.07 -39.04
CA GLN A 40 5.20 -1.19 -39.46
C GLN A 40 6.39 -1.22 -38.49
N TRP A 41 6.14 -1.23 -37.18
CA TRP A 41 7.18 -1.39 -36.17
C TRP A 41 7.99 -2.67 -36.40
N ARG A 42 7.30 -3.79 -36.65
CA ARG A 42 7.93 -5.08 -36.90
C ARG A 42 8.72 -5.10 -38.22
N LEU A 43 8.20 -4.46 -39.26
CA LEU A 43 8.85 -4.38 -40.58
C LEU A 43 10.03 -3.39 -40.62
N SER A 44 10.13 -2.47 -39.65
CA SER A 44 11.18 -1.46 -39.64
C SER A 44 12.59 -2.07 -39.59
N ASN A 45 13.52 -1.53 -40.38
CA ASN A 45 14.92 -1.96 -40.43
C ASN A 45 15.57 -2.01 -39.04
N LYS A 46 15.23 -1.06 -38.16
CA LYS A 46 15.74 -1.00 -36.79
C LYS A 46 15.32 -2.24 -35.98
N THR A 47 14.03 -2.58 -36.01
CA THR A 47 13.50 -3.75 -35.28
C THR A 47 14.04 -5.05 -35.85
N VAL A 48 14.11 -5.18 -37.18
CA VAL A 48 14.71 -6.35 -37.85
C VAL A 48 16.17 -6.54 -37.44
N ASN A 49 16.96 -5.46 -37.39
CA ASN A 49 18.35 -5.52 -36.95
C ASN A 49 18.49 -5.86 -35.46
N LEU A 50 17.60 -5.38 -34.58
CA LEU A 50 17.60 -5.76 -33.17
C LEU A 50 17.34 -7.26 -32.99
N MET A 51 16.41 -7.83 -33.75
CA MET A 51 16.13 -9.28 -33.74
C MET A 51 17.31 -10.09 -34.29
N ARG A 52 17.85 -9.69 -35.44
CA ARG A 52 19.00 -10.35 -36.07
C ARG A 52 20.22 -10.39 -35.15
N ASN A 53 20.45 -9.32 -34.39
CA ASN A 53 21.58 -9.20 -33.48
C ASN A 53 21.28 -9.75 -32.08
N GLY A 54 20.16 -10.46 -31.87
CA GLY A 54 19.80 -11.07 -30.58
C GLY A 54 19.46 -10.08 -29.46
N LYS A 55 19.32 -8.79 -29.76
CA LYS A 55 18.97 -7.73 -28.78
C LYS A 55 17.47 -7.73 -28.44
N MET A 56 16.67 -8.46 -29.19
CA MET A 56 15.22 -8.63 -28.99
C MET A 56 14.81 -10.03 -29.48
N PRO A 57 13.81 -10.68 -28.87
CA PRO A 57 13.25 -11.92 -29.39
C PRO A 57 12.70 -11.76 -30.81
N THR A 58 12.88 -12.77 -31.65
CA THR A 58 12.25 -12.82 -32.98
C THR A 58 10.75 -13.02 -32.81
N VAL A 59 9.95 -12.14 -33.44
CA VAL A 59 8.49 -12.27 -33.49
C VAL A 59 8.01 -12.15 -34.93
N THR A 60 6.85 -12.68 -35.28
CA THR A 60 6.19 -12.40 -36.58
C THR A 60 5.31 -11.15 -36.48
N ILE A 61 4.74 -10.70 -37.61
CA ILE A 61 3.78 -9.59 -37.62
C ILE A 61 2.52 -9.97 -36.82
N GLU A 62 2.00 -11.17 -37.07
CA GLU A 62 0.81 -11.71 -36.40
C GLU A 62 1.07 -11.85 -34.91
N GLN A 63 2.27 -12.30 -34.52
CA GLN A 63 2.63 -12.38 -33.11
C GLN A 63 2.73 -11.01 -32.45
N ALA A 64 3.26 -9.99 -33.15
CA ALA A 64 3.29 -8.61 -32.63
C ALA A 64 1.87 -8.07 -32.38
N GLN A 65 0.94 -8.28 -33.31
CA GLN A 65 -0.46 -7.88 -33.16
C GLN A 65 -1.18 -8.69 -32.05
N ARG A 66 -0.96 -10.01 -31.98
CA ARG A 66 -1.49 -10.85 -30.89
C ARG A 66 -0.98 -10.41 -29.52
N ASN A 67 0.29 -10.03 -29.42
CA ASN A 67 0.87 -9.51 -28.19
C ASN A 67 0.24 -8.18 -27.79
N PHE A 68 -0.01 -7.27 -28.76
CA PHE A 68 -0.74 -6.03 -28.51
C PHE A 68 -2.16 -6.30 -27.99
N ILE A 69 -2.92 -7.17 -28.65
CA ILE A 69 -4.27 -7.56 -28.22
C ILE A 69 -4.25 -8.17 -26.81
N LYS A 70 -3.28 -9.05 -26.52
CA LYS A 70 -3.10 -9.63 -25.18
C LYS A 70 -2.84 -8.54 -24.13
N ALA A 71 -1.96 -7.58 -24.43
CA ALA A 71 -1.67 -6.47 -23.52
C ALA A 71 -2.91 -5.59 -23.27
N VAL A 72 -3.71 -5.31 -24.30
CA VAL A 72 -4.98 -4.57 -24.17
C VAL A 72 -5.96 -5.35 -23.30
N LYS A 73 -6.17 -6.65 -23.54
CA LYS A 73 -7.07 -7.50 -22.74
C LYS A 73 -6.66 -7.50 -21.26
N SER A 74 -5.38 -7.77 -20.97
CA SER A 74 -4.87 -7.72 -19.59
C SER A 74 -4.99 -6.33 -18.97
N GLY A 75 -4.79 -5.27 -19.75
CA GLY A 75 -4.96 -3.89 -19.31
C GLY A 75 -6.40 -3.52 -19.00
N LEU A 76 -7.36 -4.00 -19.79
CA LEU A 76 -8.80 -3.83 -19.52
C LEU A 76 -9.20 -4.55 -18.24
N LEU A 77 -8.83 -5.83 -18.09
CA LEU A 77 -9.10 -6.58 -16.86
C LEU A 77 -8.55 -5.86 -15.62
N LYS A 78 -7.34 -5.28 -15.74
CA LYS A 78 -6.75 -4.45 -14.69
C LYS A 78 -7.57 -3.18 -14.40
N ILE A 79 -8.07 -2.48 -15.42
CA ILE A 79 -8.88 -1.27 -15.21
C ILE A 79 -10.21 -1.62 -14.53
N LEU A 80 -10.87 -2.68 -14.98
CA LEU A 80 -12.12 -3.18 -14.39
C LEU A 80 -11.92 -3.56 -12.91
N SER A 81 -10.84 -4.28 -12.61
CA SER A 81 -10.57 -4.73 -11.24
C SER A 81 -10.30 -3.61 -10.24
N LYS A 82 -9.93 -2.40 -10.70
CA LYS A 82 -9.73 -1.23 -9.81
C LYS A 82 -10.98 -0.88 -9.01
N MET A 83 -12.15 -1.14 -9.59
CA MET A 83 -13.46 -0.94 -8.94
C MET A 83 -14.16 -2.25 -8.58
N GLY A 84 -13.44 -3.37 -8.54
CA GLY A 84 -14.03 -4.68 -8.23
C GLY A 84 -14.97 -5.22 -9.32
N ILE A 85 -14.96 -4.66 -10.53
CA ILE A 85 -15.82 -5.10 -11.62
C ILE A 85 -15.20 -6.34 -12.29
N SER A 86 -15.98 -7.41 -12.41
CA SER A 86 -15.51 -8.68 -13.03
C SER A 86 -15.87 -8.81 -14.51
N LEU A 87 -16.98 -8.20 -14.95
CA LEU A 87 -17.53 -8.40 -16.29
C LEU A 87 -17.42 -7.15 -17.17
N LEU A 88 -16.96 -7.31 -18.41
CA LEU A 88 -16.88 -6.22 -19.38
C LEU A 88 -18.27 -5.69 -19.77
N SER A 89 -19.28 -6.57 -19.79
CA SER A 89 -20.67 -6.18 -20.05
C SER A 89 -21.21 -5.22 -18.99
N SER A 90 -20.84 -5.40 -17.72
CA SER A 90 -21.21 -4.48 -16.64
C SER A 90 -20.43 -3.17 -16.69
N TYR A 91 -19.21 -3.19 -17.21
CA TYR A 91 -18.40 -1.98 -17.39
C TYR A 91 -18.86 -1.14 -18.60
N CYS A 92 -19.39 -1.77 -19.64
CA CYS A 92 -19.87 -1.11 -20.85
C CYS A 92 -21.00 -0.13 -20.53
N GLY A 93 -20.80 1.16 -20.83
CA GLY A 93 -21.76 2.22 -20.55
C GLY A 93 -21.85 2.65 -19.08
N ALA A 94 -21.04 2.09 -18.17
CA ALA A 94 -21.09 2.40 -16.74
C ALA A 94 -20.42 3.73 -16.36
N GLN A 95 -19.66 4.35 -17.27
CA GLN A 95 -19.00 5.64 -17.07
C GLN A 95 -18.13 5.71 -15.80
N ILE A 96 -17.28 4.71 -15.56
CA ILE A 96 -16.35 4.66 -14.41
C ILE A 96 -15.15 5.60 -14.65
N PHE A 97 -15.44 6.89 -14.75
CA PHE A 97 -14.50 7.96 -15.05
C PHE A 97 -14.94 9.26 -14.38
N GLU A 98 -13.97 10.11 -14.05
CA GLU A 98 -14.19 11.50 -13.69
C GLU A 98 -13.56 12.40 -14.75
N ILE A 99 -14.25 13.48 -15.12
CA ILE A 99 -13.83 14.40 -16.16
C ILE A 99 -13.19 15.63 -15.53
N TYR A 100 -12.00 15.98 -16.02
CA TYR A 100 -11.32 17.22 -15.66
C TYR A 100 -11.06 18.03 -16.93
N GLY A 101 -11.62 19.24 -17.02
CA GLY A 101 -11.33 20.17 -18.10
C GLY A 101 -12.25 20.09 -19.33
N LEU A 102 -13.42 19.45 -19.24
CA LEU A 102 -14.48 19.56 -20.26
C LEU A 102 -15.66 20.35 -19.69
N GLY A 103 -16.17 21.29 -20.50
CA GLY A 103 -17.32 22.11 -20.14
C GLY A 103 -18.62 21.30 -20.13
N GLN A 104 -19.60 21.79 -19.38
CA GLN A 104 -20.88 21.09 -19.18
C GLN A 104 -21.60 20.80 -20.50
N GLU A 105 -21.53 21.69 -21.50
CA GLU A 105 -22.08 21.46 -22.84
C GLU A 105 -21.57 20.15 -23.48
N VAL A 106 -20.27 19.87 -23.38
CA VAL A 106 -19.65 18.66 -23.92
C VAL A 106 -20.09 17.42 -23.12
N VAL A 107 -20.12 17.56 -21.80
CA VAL A 107 -20.51 16.49 -20.88
C VAL A 107 -21.97 16.09 -21.12
N ASP A 108 -22.90 17.05 -21.19
CA ASP A 108 -24.32 16.79 -21.41
C ASP A 108 -24.58 16.13 -22.77
N LEU A 109 -23.82 16.52 -23.80
CA LEU A 109 -23.98 15.96 -25.14
C LEU A 109 -23.44 14.54 -25.27
N ALA A 110 -22.25 14.26 -24.73
CA ALA A 110 -21.49 13.04 -25.06
C ALA A 110 -21.20 12.12 -23.86
N PHE A 111 -21.27 12.64 -22.63
CA PHE A 111 -20.86 11.95 -21.40
C PHE A 111 -21.86 12.17 -20.26
N CYS A 112 -23.16 12.25 -20.59
CA CYS A 112 -24.21 12.63 -19.65
C CYS A 112 -24.20 11.73 -18.41
N GLY A 113 -24.13 12.36 -17.23
CA GLY A 113 -24.04 11.69 -15.92
C GLY A 113 -22.62 11.67 -15.32
N SER A 114 -21.58 11.92 -16.12
CA SER A 114 -20.20 11.98 -15.63
C SER A 114 -19.92 13.26 -14.84
N VAL A 115 -19.12 13.15 -13.78
CA VAL A 115 -18.74 14.28 -12.92
C VAL A 115 -17.70 15.15 -13.63
N SER A 116 -17.92 16.47 -13.68
CA SER A 116 -16.98 17.49 -14.20
C SER A 116 -17.04 18.79 -13.39
N LYS A 117 -16.55 18.76 -12.14
CA LYS A 117 -16.76 19.86 -11.16
C LYS A 117 -16.10 21.20 -11.52
N ILE A 118 -15.16 21.22 -12.45
CA ILE A 118 -14.36 22.41 -12.79
C ILE A 118 -14.65 22.96 -14.19
N GLY A 119 -15.57 22.35 -14.95
CA GLY A 119 -15.82 22.74 -16.34
C GLY A 119 -14.57 22.69 -17.23
N GLY A 120 -14.58 23.49 -18.31
CA GLY A 120 -13.46 23.60 -19.25
C GLY A 120 -13.92 23.65 -20.71
N LEU A 121 -13.26 22.87 -21.56
CA LEU A 121 -13.37 22.96 -23.02
C LEU A 121 -14.80 22.92 -23.55
N THR A 122 -15.10 23.84 -24.46
CA THR A 122 -16.34 23.81 -25.28
C THR A 122 -16.17 22.91 -26.52
N LEU A 123 -17.27 22.61 -27.22
CA LEU A 123 -17.22 21.86 -28.49
C LEU A 123 -16.34 22.55 -29.54
N ASN A 124 -16.40 23.88 -29.61
CA ASN A 124 -15.59 24.68 -30.54
C ASN A 124 -14.09 24.57 -30.22
N GLU A 125 -13.72 24.59 -28.94
CA GLU A 125 -12.32 24.47 -28.51
C GLU A 125 -11.78 23.06 -28.77
N LEU A 126 -12.57 22.01 -28.52
CA LEU A 126 -12.23 20.64 -28.90
C LEU A 126 -12.03 20.48 -30.41
N GLY A 127 -12.89 21.10 -31.22
CA GLY A 127 -12.77 21.13 -32.67
C GLY A 127 -11.45 21.79 -33.12
N ARG A 128 -11.08 22.93 -32.52
CA ARG A 128 -9.81 23.62 -32.79
C ARG A 128 -8.60 22.79 -32.39
N GLU A 129 -8.62 22.15 -31.23
CA GLU A 129 -7.53 21.27 -30.81
C GLU A 129 -7.36 20.11 -31.78
N THR A 130 -8.46 19.47 -32.18
CA THR A 130 -8.44 18.37 -33.17
C THR A 130 -7.88 18.84 -34.51
N LEU A 131 -8.31 20.01 -34.99
CA LEU A 131 -7.80 20.61 -36.23
C LEU A 131 -6.30 20.93 -36.14
N SER A 132 -5.79 21.30 -34.96
CA SER A 132 -4.37 21.59 -34.79
C SER A 132 -3.48 20.37 -35.08
N PHE A 133 -3.92 19.16 -34.73
CA PHE A 133 -3.22 17.92 -35.07
C PHE A 133 -3.33 17.61 -36.57
N TRP A 134 -4.49 17.87 -37.16
CA TRP A 134 -4.70 17.68 -38.60
C TRP A 134 -3.76 18.60 -39.40
N VAL A 135 -3.71 19.90 -39.09
CA VAL A 135 -2.81 20.86 -39.76
C VAL A 135 -1.35 20.40 -39.67
N ARG A 136 -0.90 19.97 -38.47
CA ARG A 136 0.47 19.46 -38.27
C ARG A 136 0.73 18.16 -39.04
N ALA A 137 -0.25 17.30 -39.24
CA ALA A 137 -0.06 16.03 -39.94
C ALA A 137 0.09 16.22 -41.46
N PHE A 138 -0.50 17.29 -42.02
CA PHE A 138 -0.56 17.53 -43.47
C PHE A 138 0.28 18.71 -43.96
N SER A 139 1.04 19.40 -43.10
CA SER A 139 2.04 20.38 -43.54
C SER A 139 3.34 19.71 -44.02
N GLU A 140 3.93 20.21 -45.12
CA GLU A 140 5.12 19.62 -45.77
C GLU A 140 6.35 19.53 -44.85
N ASP A 141 6.47 20.43 -43.88
CA ASP A 141 7.63 20.52 -42.96
C ASP A 141 7.62 19.49 -41.81
N THR A 142 6.46 18.96 -41.42
CA THR A 142 6.26 18.15 -40.20
C THR A 142 6.06 16.66 -40.48
N ALA A 143 5.87 16.25 -41.74
CA ALA A 143 5.49 14.89 -42.11
C ALA A 143 6.59 13.80 -41.98
N LYS A 144 7.81 14.14 -41.52
CA LYS A 144 8.95 13.21 -41.56
C LYS A 144 9.02 12.23 -40.38
N ARG A 145 8.65 12.66 -39.15
CA ARG A 145 8.67 11.85 -37.92
C ARG A 145 7.68 12.39 -36.90
N LEU A 146 7.11 11.50 -36.08
CA LEU A 146 6.26 11.90 -34.95
C LEU A 146 7.06 12.73 -33.94
N GLU A 147 6.46 13.81 -33.47
CA GLU A 147 7.00 14.68 -32.43
C GLU A 147 7.06 13.94 -31.08
N ASN A 148 8.14 14.15 -30.33
CA ASN A 148 8.30 13.60 -28.99
C ASN A 148 8.12 14.69 -27.94
N PHE A 149 6.89 14.83 -27.45
CA PHE A 149 6.52 15.82 -26.45
C PHE A 149 7.12 15.58 -25.06
N GLY A 150 7.74 14.43 -24.76
CA GLY A 150 8.33 14.19 -23.45
C GLY A 150 7.34 13.87 -22.32
N PHE A 151 6.09 13.51 -22.60
CA PHE A 151 5.05 13.26 -21.56
C PHE A 151 5.43 12.28 -20.43
N ILE A 152 6.33 11.32 -20.69
CA ILE A 152 6.75 10.31 -19.71
C ILE A 152 8.04 10.72 -18.97
N GLN A 153 8.97 11.34 -19.67
CA GLN A 153 10.29 11.74 -19.17
C GLN A 153 10.61 13.13 -19.69
N SER A 154 11.07 14.00 -18.78
CA SER A 154 11.43 15.37 -19.11
C SER A 154 12.46 15.42 -20.24
N ARG A 155 12.20 16.29 -21.21
CA ARG A 155 13.05 16.57 -22.35
C ARG A 155 13.16 18.08 -22.55
N PRO A 156 14.32 18.60 -22.99
CA PRO A 156 14.42 19.98 -23.45
C PRO A 156 13.39 20.26 -24.55
N GLY A 157 12.63 21.36 -24.41
CA GLY A 157 11.61 21.77 -25.37
C GLY A 157 10.33 20.92 -25.39
N GLY A 158 10.19 19.94 -24.50
CA GLY A 158 8.97 19.14 -24.34
C GLY A 158 8.00 19.69 -23.29
N GLU A 159 7.04 18.86 -22.91
CA GLU A 159 6.07 19.10 -21.85
C GLU A 159 6.76 19.44 -20.52
N PHE A 160 6.16 20.37 -19.78
CA PHE A 160 6.67 20.76 -18.49
C PHE A 160 6.56 19.61 -17.48
N HIS A 161 7.58 19.48 -16.63
CA HIS A 161 7.54 18.58 -15.49
C HIS A 161 7.92 19.34 -14.23
N ALA A 162 7.01 19.33 -13.25
CA ALA A 162 7.25 19.95 -11.95
C ALA A 162 8.48 19.36 -11.23
N ASN A 163 8.75 18.05 -11.43
CA ASN A 163 10.02 17.44 -11.04
C ASN A 163 10.92 17.26 -12.26
N ASN A 164 11.92 18.13 -12.40
CA ASN A 164 12.90 18.12 -13.47
C ASN A 164 14.35 18.24 -12.91
N PRO A 165 15.38 17.90 -13.71
CA PRO A 165 16.78 17.91 -13.24
C PRO A 165 17.29 19.28 -12.76
N GLU A 166 16.83 20.37 -13.37
CA GLU A 166 17.24 21.73 -12.99
C GLU A 166 16.73 22.09 -11.60
N MET A 167 15.45 21.86 -11.33
CA MET A 167 14.85 22.02 -10.01
C MET A 167 15.61 21.22 -8.95
N SER A 168 15.93 19.95 -9.21
CA SER A 168 16.69 19.12 -8.28
C SER A 168 18.08 19.70 -7.98
N LYS A 169 18.78 20.22 -9.00
CA LYS A 169 20.09 20.84 -8.84
C LYS A 169 20.04 22.11 -8.00
N LEU A 170 19.05 22.98 -8.24
CA LEU A 170 18.87 24.21 -7.46
C LEU A 170 18.59 23.89 -5.99
N LEU A 171 17.72 22.91 -5.73
CA LEU A 171 17.39 22.48 -4.38
C LEU A 171 18.60 21.88 -3.66
N HIS A 172 19.37 20.99 -4.31
CA HIS A 172 20.61 20.43 -3.74
C HIS A 172 21.61 21.52 -3.36
N LYS A 173 21.74 22.56 -4.20
CA LYS A 173 22.63 23.68 -3.91
C LYS A 173 22.19 24.42 -2.64
N ALA A 174 20.91 24.78 -2.55
CA ALA A 174 20.36 25.50 -1.41
C ALA A 174 20.56 24.77 -0.09
N ILE A 175 20.30 23.46 -0.08
CA ILE A 175 20.36 22.62 1.12
C ILE A 175 21.81 22.40 1.57
N ARG A 176 22.72 22.07 0.65
CA ARG A 176 24.12 21.75 0.99
C ARG A 176 24.91 22.98 1.42
N GLU A 177 24.67 24.12 0.77
CA GLU A 177 25.31 25.39 1.11
C GLU A 177 24.63 26.09 2.29
N LYS A 178 23.48 25.59 2.77
CA LYS A 178 22.63 26.24 3.78
C LYS A 178 22.38 27.72 3.45
N SER A 179 22.03 27.99 2.19
CA SER A 179 21.98 29.34 1.64
C SER A 179 20.56 29.78 1.31
N ASP A 180 20.06 30.78 2.04
CA ASP A 180 18.76 31.42 1.76
C ASP A 180 18.69 32.00 0.35
N ASN A 181 19.80 32.56 -0.15
CA ASN A 181 19.88 33.09 -1.51
C ASN A 181 19.71 31.98 -2.56
N ALA A 182 20.36 30.83 -2.38
CA ALA A 182 20.17 29.70 -3.28
C ALA A 182 18.76 29.11 -3.18
N TYR A 183 18.13 29.12 -1.99
CA TYR A 183 16.73 28.72 -1.84
C TYR A 183 15.76 29.70 -2.51
N THR A 184 16.05 31.00 -2.46
CA THR A 184 15.28 32.03 -3.17
C THR A 184 15.30 31.80 -4.68
N ILE A 185 16.44 31.40 -5.25
CA ILE A 185 16.54 31.04 -6.68
C ILE A 185 15.69 29.78 -6.99
N TYR A 186 15.68 28.79 -6.09
CA TYR A 186 14.79 27.63 -6.22
C TYR A 186 13.31 28.05 -6.20
N GLN A 187 12.91 28.94 -5.30
CA GLN A 187 11.54 29.48 -5.24
C GLN A 187 11.17 30.25 -6.50
N GLN A 188 12.08 31.07 -7.04
CA GLN A 188 11.88 31.79 -8.31
C GLN A 188 11.69 30.82 -9.49
N HIS A 189 12.44 29.71 -9.54
CA HIS A 189 12.24 28.66 -10.54
C HIS A 189 10.85 28.02 -10.42
N LEU A 190 10.36 27.79 -9.19
CA LEU A 190 9.00 27.29 -8.97
C LEU A 190 7.92 28.32 -9.30
N ALA A 191 8.17 29.62 -9.09
CA ALA A 191 7.20 30.69 -9.33
C ALA A 191 7.06 31.07 -10.81
N SER A 192 8.12 30.89 -11.60
CA SER A 192 8.17 31.25 -13.03
C SER A 192 7.68 30.16 -13.99
N ARG A 193 7.27 29.00 -13.46
CA ARG A 193 6.79 27.87 -14.25
C ARG A 193 5.40 28.12 -14.86
N PRO A 194 5.05 27.43 -15.96
CA PRO A 194 3.68 27.48 -16.49
C PRO A 194 2.68 26.86 -15.51
N VAL A 195 1.40 27.21 -15.70
CA VAL A 195 0.29 26.53 -15.03
C VAL A 195 0.36 25.03 -15.34
N ASN A 196 0.34 24.21 -14.30
CA ASN A 196 0.53 22.76 -14.36
C ASN A 196 -0.49 22.00 -13.49
N VAL A 197 -0.99 22.59 -12.41
CA VAL A 197 -1.96 22.01 -11.47
C VAL A 197 -3.03 23.05 -11.09
N LEU A 198 -4.18 22.60 -10.56
CA LEU A 198 -5.31 23.49 -10.24
C LEU A 198 -4.93 24.60 -9.27
N ARG A 199 -4.11 24.29 -8.26
CA ARG A 199 -3.66 25.29 -7.29
C ARG A 199 -2.82 26.43 -7.88
N ASP A 200 -2.31 26.30 -9.11
CA ASP A 200 -1.61 27.39 -9.78
C ASP A 200 -2.53 28.53 -10.19
N LEU A 201 -3.83 28.22 -10.38
CA LEU A 201 -4.88 29.15 -10.77
C LEU A 201 -5.47 29.93 -9.59
N VAL A 202 -5.00 29.68 -8.37
CA VAL A 202 -5.42 30.40 -7.17
C VAL A 202 -4.24 31.08 -6.49
N GLU A 203 -4.55 32.16 -5.78
CA GLU A 203 -3.63 32.89 -4.91
C GLU A 203 -4.25 33.12 -3.54
N LEU A 204 -3.39 33.36 -2.55
CA LEU A 204 -3.80 33.79 -1.21
C LEU A 204 -3.85 35.31 -1.16
N LYS A 205 -4.99 35.87 -0.77
CA LYS A 205 -5.17 37.30 -0.52
C LYS A 205 -5.88 37.51 0.81
N SER A 206 -5.43 38.52 1.54
CA SER A 206 -5.98 38.91 2.83
C SER A 206 -6.22 40.41 2.84
N GLU A 207 -7.33 40.82 3.46
CA GLU A 207 -7.64 42.23 3.72
C GLU A 207 -6.99 42.73 5.03
N ARG A 208 -6.26 41.86 5.75
CA ARG A 208 -5.55 42.24 6.98
C ARG A 208 -4.23 42.94 6.64
N THR A 209 -3.83 43.86 7.52
CA THR A 209 -2.51 44.47 7.44
C THR A 209 -1.42 43.43 7.73
N PRO A 210 -0.35 43.37 6.92
CA PRO A 210 0.81 42.55 7.22
C PRO A 210 1.37 42.79 8.62
N ILE A 211 1.88 41.74 9.26
CA ILE A 211 2.47 41.78 10.60
C ILE A 211 3.99 41.49 10.55
N PRO A 212 4.77 41.90 11.57
CA PRO A 212 6.16 41.49 11.67
C PRO A 212 6.30 39.96 11.79
N ILE A 213 7.25 39.37 11.05
CA ILE A 213 7.48 37.90 11.07
C ILE A 213 7.79 37.34 12.46
N GLY A 214 8.37 38.16 13.36
CA GLY A 214 8.63 37.78 14.75
C GLY A 214 7.38 37.53 15.60
N LYS A 215 6.18 37.95 15.13
CA LYS A 215 4.89 37.60 15.76
C LYS A 215 4.34 36.27 15.29
N VAL A 216 4.82 35.74 14.16
CA VAL A 216 4.37 34.46 13.61
C VAL A 216 5.01 33.33 14.39
N GLU A 217 4.25 32.25 14.61
CA GLU A 217 4.73 31.02 15.26
C GLU A 217 6.08 30.55 14.68
N PRO A 218 6.95 29.94 15.50
CA PRO A 218 8.29 29.58 15.06
C PRO A 218 8.25 28.44 14.04
N ALA A 219 9.27 28.37 13.17
CA ALA A 219 9.37 27.33 12.15
C ALA A 219 9.37 25.92 12.75
N THR A 220 9.94 25.77 13.96
CA THR A 220 9.95 24.53 14.72
C THR A 220 8.55 24.01 15.07
N SER A 221 7.54 24.88 15.22
CA SER A 221 6.15 24.42 15.45
C SER A 221 5.44 24.06 14.14
N ILE A 222 5.78 24.73 13.04
CA ILE A 222 5.19 24.43 11.72
C ILE A 222 5.64 23.06 11.22
N VAL A 223 6.93 22.72 11.38
CA VAL A 223 7.49 21.45 10.87
C VAL A 223 6.92 20.20 11.56
N GLU A 224 6.33 20.31 12.75
CA GLU A 224 5.65 19.19 13.43
C GLU A 224 4.43 18.67 12.63
N ARG A 225 3.88 19.51 11.75
CA ARG A 225 2.78 19.18 10.83
C ARG A 225 3.28 18.53 9.53
N PHE A 226 4.59 18.50 9.31
CA PHE A 226 5.18 17.89 8.12
C PHE A 226 5.36 16.40 8.34
N CYS A 227 4.92 15.65 7.33
CA CYS A 227 5.07 14.22 7.27
C CYS A 227 5.85 13.86 6.00
N THR A 228 6.61 12.78 6.02
CA THR A 228 7.05 12.14 4.76
C THR A 228 6.15 10.97 4.43
N GLY A 229 5.74 10.85 3.16
CA GLY A 229 4.86 9.76 2.73
C GLY A 229 5.51 8.38 2.89
N GLY A 230 4.68 7.34 3.07
CA GLY A 230 5.14 5.95 3.21
C GLY A 230 5.82 5.43 1.95
N MET A 231 7.15 5.42 1.95
CA MET A 231 8.00 4.95 0.85
C MET A 231 8.73 3.69 1.28
N SER A 232 8.27 2.52 0.84
CA SER A 232 8.73 1.24 1.40
C SER A 232 10.24 1.05 1.32
N LEU A 233 10.82 0.54 2.41
CA LEU A 233 12.12 -0.13 2.39
C LEU A 233 12.07 -1.28 1.37
N GLY A 234 12.94 -1.21 0.36
CA GLY A 234 12.90 -2.05 -0.84
C GLY A 234 12.66 -1.22 -2.11
N ALA A 235 11.67 -0.32 -2.11
CA ALA A 235 11.53 0.67 -3.18
C ALA A 235 12.66 1.70 -3.12
N ILE A 236 12.95 2.20 -1.92
CA ILE A 236 14.13 3.00 -1.62
C ILE A 236 15.17 2.20 -0.85
N SER A 237 16.43 2.64 -0.90
CA SER A 237 17.53 2.05 -0.15
C SER A 237 17.36 2.28 1.35
N ARG A 238 18.02 1.46 2.18
CA ARG A 238 17.99 1.64 3.64
C ARG A 238 18.63 2.97 4.06
N GLU A 239 19.66 3.39 3.34
CA GLU A 239 20.36 4.65 3.54
C GLU A 239 19.40 5.85 3.37
N THR A 240 18.61 5.86 2.29
CA THR A 240 17.59 6.92 2.08
C THR A 240 16.49 6.85 3.12
N HIS A 241 15.97 5.64 3.39
CA HIS A 241 14.82 5.45 4.26
C HIS A 241 15.12 5.87 5.70
N GLU A 242 16.26 5.45 6.23
CA GLU A 242 16.69 5.73 7.59
C GLU A 242 17.12 7.19 7.75
N ALA A 243 17.79 7.80 6.74
CA ALA A 243 18.14 9.21 6.77
C ALA A 243 16.90 10.13 6.83
N ILE A 244 15.83 9.76 6.09
CA ILE A 244 14.55 10.46 6.17
C ILE A 244 13.95 10.33 7.56
N ALA A 245 13.93 9.12 8.13
CA ALA A 245 13.37 8.90 9.46
C ALA A 245 14.06 9.74 10.53
N ILE A 246 15.39 9.73 10.56
CA ILE A 246 16.19 10.53 11.50
C ILE A 246 15.90 12.02 11.32
N ALA A 247 15.83 12.51 10.07
CA ALA A 247 15.56 13.93 9.81
C ALA A 247 14.18 14.36 10.35
N MET A 248 13.14 13.55 10.14
CA MET A 248 11.81 13.85 10.65
C MET A 248 11.75 13.83 12.17
N ASN A 249 12.39 12.85 12.80
CA ASN A 249 12.44 12.74 14.25
C ASN A 249 13.19 13.93 14.89
N ARG A 250 14.25 14.44 14.24
CA ARG A 250 14.98 15.64 14.70
C ARG A 250 14.13 16.91 14.72
N ILE A 251 13.13 17.01 13.85
CA ILE A 251 12.28 18.21 13.73
C ILE A 251 10.90 18.04 14.39
N GLY A 252 10.65 16.92 15.07
CA GLY A 252 9.32 16.62 15.64
C GLY A 252 8.24 16.35 14.58
N GLY A 253 8.62 16.23 13.31
CA GLY A 253 7.74 15.80 12.23
C GLY A 253 7.67 14.27 12.16
N LYS A 254 6.93 13.73 11.19
CA LYS A 254 6.66 12.28 11.15
C LYS A 254 7.13 11.62 9.86
N SER A 255 7.99 10.61 9.98
CA SER A 255 8.30 9.72 8.85
C SER A 255 7.39 8.49 8.82
N ASN A 256 7.30 7.82 7.67
CA ASN A 256 6.41 6.68 7.46
C ASN A 256 7.16 5.50 6.84
N SER A 257 7.01 4.31 7.41
CA SER A 257 7.72 3.07 7.02
C SER A 257 7.40 2.59 5.59
N GLY A 258 6.25 3.00 5.06
CA GLY A 258 5.65 2.39 3.88
C GLY A 258 5.36 0.89 4.04
N GLU A 259 4.96 0.25 2.95
CA GLU A 259 4.47 -1.14 2.88
C GLU A 259 5.55 -2.24 3.02
N GLY A 260 6.75 -1.90 3.50
CA GLY A 260 7.94 -2.77 3.39
C GLY A 260 8.38 -3.49 4.64
N GLY A 261 7.72 -3.25 5.78
CA GLY A 261 8.23 -3.56 7.10
C GLY A 261 9.31 -2.57 7.55
N GLU A 262 9.80 -2.75 8.77
CA GLU A 262 10.88 -1.95 9.34
C GLU A 262 11.82 -2.82 10.18
N ASP A 263 13.11 -2.57 10.06
CA ASP A 263 14.14 -3.31 10.80
C ASP A 263 14.13 -2.92 12.30
N PRO A 264 13.98 -3.87 13.24
CA PRO A 264 13.95 -3.59 14.68
C PRO A 264 15.16 -2.81 15.22
N ILE A 265 16.33 -2.91 14.58
CA ILE A 265 17.53 -2.15 14.96
C ILE A 265 17.31 -0.63 14.96
N ARG A 266 16.28 -0.15 14.25
CA ARG A 266 15.96 1.27 14.10
C ARG A 266 15.18 1.86 15.27
N TRP A 267 14.60 1.05 16.15
CA TRP A 267 13.64 1.53 17.15
C TRP A 267 14.29 2.16 18.38
N SER A 268 15.56 1.85 18.63
CA SER A 268 16.31 2.42 19.75
C SER A 268 17.06 3.69 19.34
N PRO A 269 17.17 4.68 20.23
CA PRO A 269 18.07 5.82 20.02
C PRO A 269 19.52 5.38 19.91
N LEU A 270 20.29 6.06 19.06
CA LEU A 270 21.72 5.84 18.90
C LEU A 270 22.50 6.46 20.06
N THR A 271 23.39 5.67 20.66
CA THR A 271 24.28 6.09 21.76
C THR A 271 25.76 5.89 21.43
N ASP A 272 26.06 5.41 20.22
CA ASP A 272 27.38 5.01 19.75
C ASP A 272 27.90 5.92 18.63
N VAL A 273 27.44 7.17 18.58
CA VAL A 273 27.83 8.11 17.52
C VAL A 273 29.17 8.77 17.84
N VAL A 274 30.14 8.60 16.95
CA VAL A 274 31.46 9.23 16.97
C VAL A 274 31.73 9.86 15.60
N ASP A 275 32.11 11.14 15.57
CA ASP A 275 32.41 11.91 14.35
C ASP A 275 31.31 11.87 13.26
N GLY A 276 30.04 11.72 13.68
CA GLY A 276 28.89 11.65 12.78
C GLY A 276 28.61 10.27 12.19
N TYR A 277 29.25 9.22 12.71
CA TYR A 277 29.08 7.82 12.33
C TYR A 277 28.67 6.97 13.54
N SER A 278 27.88 5.92 13.30
CA SER A 278 27.43 4.96 14.32
C SER A 278 27.84 3.56 13.89
N SER A 279 28.28 2.73 14.83
CA SER A 279 28.54 1.31 14.56
C SER A 279 27.26 0.51 14.31
N THR A 280 26.14 0.97 14.88
CA THR A 280 24.80 0.41 14.72
C THR A 280 24.26 0.64 13.31
N LEU A 281 24.46 1.85 12.75
CA LEU A 281 24.05 2.21 11.38
C LEU A 281 25.24 2.74 10.56
N PRO A 282 26.20 1.87 10.19
CA PRO A 282 27.50 2.27 9.65
C PRO A 282 27.44 2.84 8.22
N HIS A 283 26.33 2.61 7.52
CA HIS A 283 26.09 3.13 6.16
C HIS A 283 25.53 4.57 6.14
N LEU A 284 25.22 5.16 7.30
CA LEU A 284 24.74 6.53 7.42
C LEU A 284 25.86 7.50 7.83
N LYS A 285 25.63 8.79 7.58
CA LYS A 285 26.56 9.89 7.84
C LYS A 285 25.82 11.07 8.46
N GLY A 286 26.54 11.91 9.21
CA GLY A 286 25.99 13.13 9.82
C GLY A 286 25.02 12.85 10.97
N LEU A 287 25.26 11.75 11.68
CA LEU A 287 24.49 11.31 12.84
C LEU A 287 24.89 12.09 14.11
N GLN A 288 24.05 12.03 15.13
CA GLN A 288 24.31 12.54 16.48
C GLN A 288 23.71 11.61 17.54
N ASN A 289 24.30 11.55 18.75
CA ASN A 289 23.72 10.78 19.84
C ASN A 289 22.29 11.26 20.15
N GLY A 290 21.37 10.32 20.38
CA GLY A 290 19.94 10.58 20.52
C GLY A 290 19.14 10.51 19.21
N ASP A 291 19.80 10.45 18.04
CA ASP A 291 19.09 10.15 16.79
C ASP A 291 18.38 8.79 16.89
N THR A 292 17.16 8.72 16.37
CA THR A 292 16.46 7.44 16.17
C THR A 292 16.04 7.32 14.72
N ALA A 293 16.24 6.15 14.14
CA ALA A 293 15.84 5.85 12.78
C ALA A 293 14.43 5.25 12.72
N THR A 294 13.67 5.22 13.81
CA THR A 294 12.29 4.70 13.83
C THR A 294 11.38 5.53 12.95
N SER A 295 10.47 4.89 12.20
CA SER A 295 9.39 5.63 11.57
C SER A 295 8.25 5.81 12.56
N ALA A 296 7.87 7.06 12.85
CA ALA A 296 6.75 7.38 13.74
C ALA A 296 5.44 6.78 13.23
N ILE A 297 5.23 6.82 11.90
CA ILE A 297 4.08 6.20 11.24
C ILE A 297 4.50 4.83 10.68
N LYS A 298 3.73 3.79 10.98
CA LYS A 298 3.94 2.44 10.45
C LYS A 298 2.76 2.00 9.60
N GLN A 299 3.03 1.59 8.37
CA GLN A 299 1.98 1.32 7.39
C GLN A 299 1.52 -0.15 7.41
N VAL A 300 0.21 -0.36 7.41
CA VAL A 300 -0.46 -1.64 7.18
C VAL A 300 -1.09 -1.58 5.78
N ALA A 301 -0.54 -2.36 4.86
CA ALA A 301 -1.00 -2.47 3.46
C ALA A 301 -1.43 -3.90 3.13
N SER A 302 -2.08 -4.12 1.99
CA SER A 302 -2.65 -5.41 1.57
C SER A 302 -1.68 -6.60 1.58
N GLY A 303 -0.38 -6.37 1.39
CA GLY A 303 0.63 -7.43 1.47
C GLY A 303 0.98 -7.91 2.89
N ARG A 304 0.64 -7.11 3.92
CA ARG A 304 1.04 -7.32 5.33
C ARG A 304 2.54 -7.57 5.53
N PHE A 305 3.37 -7.08 4.63
CA PHE A 305 4.82 -7.28 4.70
C PHE A 305 5.41 -6.58 5.92
N GLY A 306 6.10 -7.35 6.76
CA GLY A 306 6.74 -6.86 7.98
C GLY A 306 5.77 -6.30 9.02
N VAL A 307 4.47 -6.64 8.93
CA VAL A 307 3.48 -6.29 9.94
C VAL A 307 3.48 -7.39 11.00
N THR A 308 4.16 -7.13 12.11
CA THR A 308 4.21 -8.01 13.30
C THR A 308 3.68 -7.27 14.53
N PRO A 309 3.36 -7.97 15.63
CA PRO A 309 2.96 -7.33 16.89
C PRO A 309 3.98 -6.27 17.35
N THR A 310 5.27 -6.60 17.35
CA THR A 310 6.34 -5.68 17.77
C THR A 310 6.48 -4.49 16.82
N PHE A 311 6.27 -4.70 15.52
CA PHE A 311 6.20 -3.59 14.58
C PHE A 311 5.07 -2.63 14.98
N LEU A 312 3.85 -3.13 15.19
CA LEU A 312 2.66 -2.30 15.48
C LEU A 312 2.76 -1.54 16.82
N VAL A 313 3.28 -2.16 17.89
CA VAL A 313 3.41 -1.52 19.23
C VAL A 313 4.55 -0.50 19.32
N ASN A 314 5.41 -0.43 18.31
CA ASN A 314 6.45 0.60 18.18
C ASN A 314 6.06 1.76 17.26
N ALA A 315 4.78 1.83 16.87
CA ALA A 315 4.22 2.95 16.13
C ALA A 315 3.68 4.04 17.07
N GLU A 316 3.88 5.30 16.71
CA GLU A 316 3.09 6.42 17.24
C GLU A 316 1.77 6.60 16.47
N GLN A 317 1.80 6.26 15.18
CA GLN A 317 0.60 6.19 14.34
C GLN A 317 0.68 4.98 13.41
N ILE A 318 -0.45 4.36 13.12
CA ILE A 318 -0.55 3.23 12.19
C ILE A 318 -1.35 3.69 10.97
N GLU A 319 -0.84 3.50 9.75
CA GLU A 319 -1.50 3.92 8.52
C GLU A 319 -2.07 2.73 7.75
N ILE A 320 -3.40 2.64 7.67
CA ILE A 320 -4.11 1.74 6.77
C ILE A 320 -4.03 2.32 5.36
N LYS A 321 -3.30 1.64 4.48
CA LYS A 321 -3.10 2.08 3.10
C LYS A 321 -4.13 1.47 2.17
N ILE A 322 -5.27 2.13 2.00
CA ILE A 322 -6.28 1.75 0.99
C ILE A 322 -5.72 1.95 -0.41
N ALA A 323 -5.10 3.10 -0.68
CA ALA A 323 -4.61 3.43 -2.03
C ALA A 323 -3.41 4.39 -2.02
N GLN A 324 -2.83 4.62 -3.20
CA GLN A 324 -1.83 5.66 -3.45
C GLN A 324 -2.06 6.31 -4.81
N GLY A 325 -1.80 7.63 -4.91
CA GLY A 325 -2.15 8.41 -6.11
C GLY A 325 -1.55 7.92 -7.42
N ALA A 326 -0.36 7.30 -7.39
CA ALA A 326 0.30 6.79 -8.60
C ALA A 326 -0.31 5.52 -9.21
N LYS A 327 -1.16 4.81 -8.44
CA LYS A 327 -1.87 3.59 -8.85
C LYS A 327 -3.05 3.26 -7.93
N PRO A 328 -4.11 4.08 -7.94
CA PRO A 328 -5.35 3.76 -7.23
C PRO A 328 -5.97 2.49 -7.83
N GLY A 329 -6.62 1.70 -6.97
CA GLY A 329 -7.23 0.41 -7.32
C GLY A 329 -6.24 -0.73 -7.60
N GLU A 330 -4.96 -0.58 -7.23
CA GLU A 330 -3.92 -1.60 -7.39
C GLU A 330 -3.03 -1.72 -6.14
N GLY A 331 -2.39 -2.88 -5.98
CA GLY A 331 -1.47 -3.15 -4.88
C GLY A 331 -0.04 -2.59 -5.07
N GLY A 332 0.74 -2.71 -4.00
CA GLY A 332 2.18 -2.51 -3.96
C GLY A 332 2.92 -3.36 -5.03
N GLN A 333 4.04 -2.84 -5.54
CA GLN A 333 4.84 -3.55 -6.54
C GLN A 333 6.32 -3.38 -6.23
N LEU A 334 7.02 -4.50 -6.02
CA LEU A 334 8.46 -4.55 -5.89
C LEU A 334 9.04 -5.57 -6.87
N PRO A 335 9.81 -5.15 -7.89
CA PRO A 335 10.45 -6.06 -8.82
C PRO A 335 11.38 -7.05 -8.10
N GLY A 336 11.38 -8.31 -8.52
CA GLY A 336 12.14 -9.39 -7.86
C GLY A 336 13.63 -9.12 -7.70
N LYS A 337 14.25 -8.44 -8.68
CA LYS A 337 15.66 -7.98 -8.59
C LYS A 337 15.95 -7.00 -7.45
N LYS A 338 14.94 -6.40 -6.83
CA LYS A 338 15.03 -5.55 -5.65
C LYS A 338 14.70 -6.30 -4.36
N VAL A 339 14.25 -7.55 -4.45
CA VAL A 339 14.01 -8.42 -3.30
C VAL A 339 15.32 -9.11 -2.96
N SER A 340 16.26 -8.33 -2.39
CA SER A 340 17.51 -8.85 -1.85
C SER A 340 17.24 -9.76 -0.65
N ALA A 341 18.24 -10.51 -0.19
CA ALA A 341 18.11 -11.33 1.01
C ALA A 341 17.65 -10.51 2.24
N TYR A 342 18.15 -9.29 2.38
CA TYR A 342 17.72 -8.35 3.42
C TYR A 342 16.23 -8.01 3.34
N ILE A 343 15.74 -7.66 2.14
CA ILE A 343 14.33 -7.32 1.92
C ILE A 343 13.44 -8.55 2.09
N ALA A 344 13.86 -9.70 1.59
CA ALA A 344 13.13 -10.96 1.73
C ALA A 344 12.94 -11.35 3.20
N ARG A 345 14.00 -11.20 4.02
CA ARG A 345 13.94 -11.41 5.46
C ARG A 345 12.93 -10.49 6.14
N LEU A 346 13.02 -9.18 5.91
CA LEU A 346 12.09 -8.21 6.52
C LEU A 346 10.62 -8.46 6.17
N ARG A 347 10.38 -9.02 4.98
CA ARG A 347 9.03 -9.23 4.45
C ARG A 347 8.54 -10.67 4.63
N ASN A 348 9.32 -11.55 5.25
CA ASN A 348 9.06 -13.00 5.31
C ASN A 348 8.64 -13.56 3.94
N SER A 349 9.46 -13.25 2.92
CA SER A 349 9.27 -13.61 1.52
C SER A 349 10.51 -14.30 0.95
N LYS A 350 10.48 -14.64 -0.35
CA LYS A 350 11.59 -15.34 -1.02
C LYS A 350 12.49 -14.37 -1.80
N PRO A 351 13.84 -14.47 -1.66
CA PRO A 351 14.77 -13.64 -2.44
C PRO A 351 14.56 -13.77 -3.94
N GLY A 352 14.68 -12.67 -4.68
CA GLY A 352 14.56 -12.66 -6.15
C GLY A 352 13.14 -12.78 -6.70
N VAL A 353 12.15 -13.16 -5.87
CA VAL A 353 10.75 -13.29 -6.29
C VAL A 353 10.07 -11.92 -6.30
N PRO A 354 9.37 -11.52 -7.38
CA PRO A 354 8.64 -10.26 -7.42
C PRO A 354 7.48 -10.26 -6.42
N LEU A 355 7.32 -9.14 -5.70
CA LEU A 355 6.22 -8.95 -4.75
C LEU A 355 5.18 -8.01 -5.37
N ILE A 356 4.10 -8.59 -5.87
CA ILE A 356 2.89 -7.87 -6.30
C ILE A 356 1.86 -8.09 -5.20
N SER A 357 1.54 -7.03 -4.46
CA SER A 357 0.55 -7.15 -3.38
C SER A 357 -0.85 -7.29 -3.97
N PRO A 358 -1.78 -7.95 -3.26
CA PRO A 358 -3.19 -7.95 -3.64
C PRO A 358 -3.69 -6.51 -3.81
N PRO A 359 -4.57 -6.22 -4.78
CA PRO A 359 -5.21 -4.91 -4.87
C PRO A 359 -6.02 -4.54 -3.62
N PRO A 360 -6.91 -5.39 -3.09
CA PRO A 360 -7.65 -5.09 -1.86
C PRO A 360 -6.87 -5.53 -0.62
N HIS A 361 -7.23 -4.95 0.51
CA HIS A 361 -7.04 -5.59 1.81
C HIS A 361 -8.07 -6.73 1.92
N HIS A 362 -7.65 -7.97 2.17
CA HIS A 362 -8.58 -9.09 2.24
C HIS A 362 -9.42 -9.14 3.52
N ASP A 363 -9.18 -8.19 4.43
CA ASP A 363 -9.93 -7.88 5.64
C ASP A 363 -10.63 -6.51 5.55
N ILE A 364 -10.80 -5.95 4.34
CA ILE A 364 -11.58 -4.73 4.08
C ILE A 364 -12.36 -4.91 2.77
N TYR A 365 -13.60 -5.39 2.86
CA TYR A 365 -14.53 -5.42 1.72
C TYR A 365 -15.69 -4.44 1.85
N SER A 366 -15.79 -3.79 3.01
CA SER A 366 -16.84 -2.85 3.36
C SER A 366 -16.33 -1.81 4.36
N ILE A 367 -17.18 -0.85 4.73
CA ILE A 367 -16.80 0.17 5.71
C ILE A 367 -16.75 -0.39 7.13
N GLU A 368 -17.58 -1.37 7.45
CA GLU A 368 -17.59 -2.10 8.71
C GLU A 368 -16.35 -2.99 8.87
N ASP A 369 -15.82 -3.55 7.78
CA ASP A 369 -14.53 -4.25 7.80
C ASP A 369 -13.36 -3.28 8.05
N LEU A 370 -13.41 -2.08 7.44
CA LEU A 370 -12.43 -1.05 7.76
C LEU A 370 -12.50 -0.66 9.24
N ALA A 371 -13.71 -0.49 9.78
CA ALA A 371 -13.91 -0.25 11.21
C ALA A 371 -13.36 -1.40 12.06
N GLN A 372 -13.48 -2.65 11.62
CA GLN A 372 -12.88 -3.79 12.29
C GLN A 372 -11.36 -3.75 12.27
N LEU A 373 -10.71 -3.41 11.15
CA LEU A 373 -9.25 -3.26 11.15
C LEU A 373 -8.80 -2.08 12.03
N ILE A 374 -9.52 -0.95 12.02
CA ILE A 374 -9.23 0.17 12.92
C ILE A 374 -9.33 -0.30 14.39
N PHE A 375 -10.38 -1.05 14.72
CA PHE A 375 -10.58 -1.64 16.03
C PHE A 375 -9.40 -2.56 16.41
N ASP A 376 -8.98 -3.46 15.52
CA ASP A 376 -7.85 -4.38 15.75
C ASP A 376 -6.54 -3.63 16.02
N LEU A 377 -6.30 -2.53 15.32
CA LEU A 377 -5.07 -1.73 15.46
C LEU A 377 -5.06 -0.92 16.76
N HIS A 378 -6.19 -0.35 17.17
CA HIS A 378 -6.34 0.24 18.51
C HIS A 378 -6.27 -0.82 19.61
N GLN A 379 -6.68 -2.05 19.32
CA GLN A 379 -6.64 -3.13 20.28
C GLN A 379 -5.19 -3.50 20.63
N ILE A 380 -4.33 -3.72 19.63
CA ILE A 380 -2.93 -4.06 19.86
C ILE A 380 -2.10 -2.86 20.35
N ASN A 381 -2.38 -1.65 19.87
CA ASN A 381 -1.66 -0.45 20.28
C ASN A 381 -2.66 0.69 20.60
N PRO A 382 -3.20 0.74 21.84
CA PRO A 382 -4.19 1.75 22.22
C PRO A 382 -3.61 3.18 22.31
N LYS A 383 -2.29 3.33 22.18
CA LYS A 383 -1.60 4.64 22.18
C LYS A 383 -1.30 5.17 20.78
N ALA A 384 -1.50 4.37 19.73
CA ALA A 384 -1.26 4.81 18.37
C ALA A 384 -2.53 5.33 17.69
N LYS A 385 -2.42 6.49 17.06
CA LYS A 385 -3.47 7.00 16.17
C LYS A 385 -3.55 6.14 14.91
N VAL A 386 -4.75 5.82 14.45
CA VAL A 386 -4.98 5.10 13.19
C VAL A 386 -5.33 6.11 12.09
N SER A 387 -4.53 6.07 11.03
CA SER A 387 -4.70 6.88 9.83
C SER A 387 -5.17 6.04 8.67
N VAL A 388 -6.07 6.57 7.83
CA VAL A 388 -6.54 5.91 6.61
C VAL A 388 -6.12 6.73 5.40
N LYS A 389 -5.31 6.13 4.53
CA LYS A 389 -4.79 6.78 3.32
C LYS A 389 -5.68 6.46 2.11
N LEU A 390 -6.38 7.50 1.64
CA LEU A 390 -7.25 7.51 0.48
C LEU A 390 -6.59 8.27 -0.68
N VAL A 391 -7.16 8.14 -1.88
CA VAL A 391 -6.76 8.92 -3.06
C VAL A 391 -7.91 9.77 -3.52
N ALA A 392 -7.65 11.03 -3.82
CA ALA A 392 -8.65 11.97 -4.32
C ALA A 392 -9.34 11.43 -5.58
N GLU A 393 -10.66 11.39 -5.54
CA GLU A 393 -11.59 11.15 -6.65
C GLU A 393 -12.98 11.61 -6.19
N ALA A 394 -13.90 11.89 -7.12
CA ALA A 394 -15.26 12.25 -6.78
C ALA A 394 -15.93 11.17 -5.92
N GLY A 395 -16.57 11.59 -4.82
CA GLY A 395 -17.21 10.69 -3.85
C GLY A 395 -16.37 10.42 -2.60
N ILE A 396 -15.10 10.83 -2.59
CA ILE A 396 -14.21 10.67 -1.44
C ILE A 396 -14.75 11.31 -0.15
N GLY A 397 -15.52 12.40 -0.22
CA GLY A 397 -16.11 13.02 0.97
C GLY A 397 -17.10 12.11 1.70
N THR A 398 -17.84 11.30 0.94
CA THR A 398 -18.75 10.28 1.48
C THR A 398 -17.96 9.18 2.17
N VAL A 399 -16.91 8.68 1.50
CA VAL A 399 -16.00 7.68 2.06
C VAL A 399 -15.34 8.19 3.34
N ALA A 400 -14.84 9.43 3.34
CA ALA A 400 -14.21 10.05 4.51
C ALA A 400 -15.17 10.18 5.71
N SER A 401 -16.46 10.43 5.45
CA SER A 401 -17.49 10.42 6.51
C SER A 401 -17.65 9.02 7.12
N GLY A 402 -17.65 7.97 6.28
CA GLY A 402 -17.61 6.58 6.74
C GLY A 402 -16.36 6.29 7.57
N VAL A 403 -15.19 6.69 7.10
CA VAL A 403 -13.89 6.49 7.78
C VAL A 403 -13.86 7.18 9.16
N SER A 404 -14.38 8.41 9.26
CA SER A 404 -14.50 9.12 10.53
C SER A 404 -15.45 8.42 11.50
N LYS A 405 -16.56 7.84 11.01
CA LYS A 405 -17.48 7.04 11.82
C LYS A 405 -16.92 5.67 12.20
N ALA A 406 -15.98 5.15 11.41
CA ALA A 406 -15.24 3.91 11.65
C ALA A 406 -14.12 4.07 12.70
N ASN A 407 -14.05 5.21 13.38
CA ASN A 407 -13.16 5.51 14.50
C ASN A 407 -11.70 5.82 14.13
N ALA A 408 -11.40 6.16 12.86
CA ALA A 408 -10.07 6.64 12.49
C ALA A 408 -9.75 8.00 13.14
N ASP A 409 -8.49 8.25 13.49
CA ASP A 409 -8.03 9.54 14.02
C ASP A 409 -7.53 10.49 12.94
N VAL A 410 -7.08 9.95 11.81
CA VAL A 410 -6.48 10.74 10.71
C VAL A 410 -6.99 10.22 9.37
N ILE A 411 -7.33 11.12 8.47
CA ILE A 411 -7.63 10.80 7.07
C ILE A 411 -6.57 11.45 6.20
N GLN A 412 -5.83 10.66 5.44
CA GLN A 412 -4.89 11.18 4.46
C GLN A 412 -5.51 11.18 3.06
N ILE A 413 -5.54 12.35 2.41
CA ILE A 413 -5.96 12.53 1.03
C ILE A 413 -4.73 12.64 0.13
N SER A 414 -4.51 11.66 -0.74
CA SER A 414 -3.40 11.65 -1.69
C SER A 414 -3.84 12.10 -3.09
N GLY A 415 -3.11 13.02 -3.70
CA GLY A 415 -3.33 13.45 -5.09
C GLY A 415 -2.74 12.48 -6.12
N HIS A 416 -3.27 12.53 -7.35
CA HIS A 416 -2.80 11.74 -8.50
C HIS A 416 -1.32 11.96 -8.85
N ASP A 417 -0.75 13.09 -8.43
CA ASP A 417 0.64 13.49 -8.67
C ASP A 417 1.64 12.91 -7.64
N GLY A 418 1.19 11.99 -6.78
CA GLY A 418 2.03 11.21 -5.88
C GLY A 418 3.09 10.37 -6.59
N GLY A 419 4.27 10.23 -5.96
CA GLY A 419 5.38 9.43 -6.49
C GLY A 419 5.19 7.91 -6.36
N THR A 420 6.01 7.14 -7.08
CA THR A 420 6.07 5.67 -6.93
C THR A 420 7.42 5.09 -7.36
N GLY A 421 7.84 4.01 -6.69
CA GLY A 421 9.01 3.23 -7.09
C GLY A 421 8.75 2.33 -8.30
N ALA A 422 7.52 1.84 -8.47
CA ALA A 422 7.07 1.00 -9.58
C ALA A 422 5.53 1.03 -9.73
N SER A 423 5.06 1.34 -10.94
CA SER A 423 3.64 1.38 -11.30
C SER A 423 3.47 1.27 -12.82
N PRO A 424 2.35 0.73 -13.32
CA PRO A 424 1.98 0.85 -14.73
C PRO A 424 1.89 2.33 -15.15
N ILE A 425 2.44 2.64 -16.32
CA ILE A 425 2.38 4.02 -16.88
C ILE A 425 0.92 4.47 -17.04
N SER A 426 0.02 3.56 -17.42
CA SER A 426 -1.41 3.85 -17.55
C SER A 426 -2.00 4.39 -16.25
N SER A 427 -1.61 3.84 -15.10
CA SER A 427 -2.15 4.25 -13.80
C SER A 427 -1.55 5.57 -13.34
N ILE A 428 -0.24 5.79 -13.55
CA ILE A 428 0.41 7.08 -13.27
C ILE A 428 -0.25 8.23 -14.05
N LYS A 429 -0.77 7.96 -15.24
CA LYS A 429 -1.30 8.99 -16.15
C LYS A 429 -2.82 9.13 -16.14
N HIS A 430 -3.55 8.11 -15.70
CA HIS A 430 -5.01 8.03 -15.94
C HIS A 430 -5.82 7.52 -14.75
N ALA A 431 -5.27 7.50 -13.53
CA ALA A 431 -6.02 7.08 -12.35
C ALA A 431 -5.72 8.00 -11.16
N GLY A 432 -6.77 8.35 -10.42
CA GLY A 432 -6.74 9.33 -9.33
C GLY A 432 -6.97 10.76 -9.82
N GLY A 433 -7.40 11.61 -8.90
CA GLY A 433 -7.73 13.02 -9.10
C GLY A 433 -6.80 14.01 -8.39
N PRO A 434 -6.95 15.31 -8.66
CA PRO A 434 -6.26 16.39 -7.95
C PRO A 434 -6.60 16.38 -6.47
N TRP A 435 -5.59 16.50 -5.60
CA TRP A 435 -5.85 16.57 -4.16
C TRP A 435 -6.62 17.83 -3.79
N GLU A 436 -6.53 18.91 -4.57
CA GLU A 436 -7.27 20.15 -4.33
C GLU A 436 -8.78 19.86 -4.28
N LEU A 437 -9.27 19.04 -5.21
CA LEU A 437 -10.69 18.66 -5.27
C LEU A 437 -11.05 17.66 -4.17
N GLY A 438 -10.22 16.63 -3.97
CA GLY A 438 -10.50 15.59 -2.96
C GLY A 438 -10.43 16.12 -1.52
N LEU A 439 -9.48 17.00 -1.21
CA LEU A 439 -9.34 17.65 0.09
C LEU A 439 -10.53 18.57 0.35
N THR A 440 -10.88 19.41 -0.63
CA THR A 440 -12.02 20.31 -0.55
C THR A 440 -13.32 19.53 -0.31
N GLU A 441 -13.56 18.48 -1.08
CA GLU A 441 -14.75 17.62 -0.92
C GLU A 441 -14.79 16.98 0.48
N THR A 442 -13.66 16.44 0.93
CA THR A 442 -13.54 15.82 2.25
C THR A 442 -13.82 16.81 3.36
N HIS A 443 -13.16 17.97 3.33
CA HIS A 443 -13.33 19.02 4.32
C HIS A 443 -14.79 19.49 4.40
N GLN A 444 -15.39 19.80 3.25
CA GLN A 444 -16.78 20.25 3.15
C GLN A 444 -17.74 19.22 3.72
N THR A 445 -17.62 17.96 3.28
CA THR A 445 -18.54 16.89 3.68
C THR A 445 -18.44 16.61 5.17
N LEU A 446 -17.23 16.58 5.74
CA LEU A 446 -17.03 16.35 7.17
C LEU A 446 -17.57 17.50 8.03
N ILE A 447 -17.45 18.76 7.59
CA ILE A 447 -18.07 19.91 8.29
C ILE A 447 -19.59 19.78 8.28
N GLN A 448 -20.18 19.54 7.10
CA GLN A 448 -21.63 19.43 6.93
C GLN A 448 -22.25 18.30 7.77
N ASN A 449 -21.49 17.22 7.99
CA ASN A 449 -21.92 16.09 8.82
C ASN A 449 -21.54 16.20 10.31
N GLY A 450 -20.87 17.28 10.73
CA GLY A 450 -20.41 17.43 12.12
C GLY A 450 -19.32 16.44 12.54
N LEU A 451 -18.54 15.94 11.57
CA LEU A 451 -17.50 14.91 11.76
C LEU A 451 -16.08 15.48 11.69
N ARG A 452 -15.89 16.72 11.22
CA ARG A 452 -14.56 17.30 10.96
C ARG A 452 -13.62 17.33 12.17
N GLU A 453 -14.18 17.51 13.37
CA GLU A 453 -13.41 17.58 14.62
C GLU A 453 -12.89 16.22 15.09
N ARG A 454 -13.47 15.11 14.60
CA ARG A 454 -13.04 13.75 14.97
C ARG A 454 -11.73 13.35 14.32
N VAL A 455 -11.33 14.00 13.22
CA VAL A 455 -10.21 13.54 12.40
C VAL A 455 -9.26 14.68 12.05
N VAL A 456 -7.97 14.37 12.07
CA VAL A 456 -6.94 15.18 11.43
C VAL A 456 -6.97 14.92 9.92
N LEU A 457 -7.02 15.98 9.10
CA LEU A 457 -6.90 15.85 7.65
C LEU A 457 -5.45 16.05 7.22
N ARG A 458 -4.83 14.99 6.72
CA ARG A 458 -3.50 15.04 6.10
C ARG A 458 -3.64 15.06 4.58
N VAL A 459 -2.76 15.76 3.88
CA VAL A 459 -2.76 15.77 2.41
C VAL A 459 -1.36 15.57 1.85
N ASP A 460 -1.22 14.81 0.77
CA ASP A 460 0.01 14.71 -0.02
C ASP A 460 -0.27 14.71 -1.53
N GLY A 461 0.79 14.88 -2.33
CA GLY A 461 0.69 14.97 -3.78
C GLY A 461 1.41 16.19 -4.32
N GLY A 462 2.64 16.00 -4.78
CA GLY A 462 3.41 17.07 -5.42
C GLY A 462 3.72 18.31 -4.56
N PHE A 463 3.75 18.21 -3.23
CA PHE A 463 4.18 19.31 -2.36
C PHE A 463 5.68 19.57 -2.49
N ARG A 464 6.07 20.85 -2.67
CA ARG A 464 7.44 21.30 -2.95
C ARG A 464 7.83 22.61 -2.27
N SER A 465 6.88 23.36 -1.72
CA SER A 465 7.14 24.68 -1.11
C SER A 465 6.17 25.01 0.01
N GLY A 466 6.43 26.13 0.72
CA GLY A 466 5.52 26.66 1.73
C GLY A 466 4.18 27.13 1.16
N LEU A 467 4.15 27.62 -0.08
CA LEU A 467 2.91 27.95 -0.79
C LEU A 467 1.96 26.75 -0.93
N ASP A 468 2.49 25.55 -1.26
CA ASP A 468 1.66 24.34 -1.33
C ASP A 468 1.01 24.05 0.04
N VAL A 469 1.77 24.20 1.13
CA VAL A 469 1.30 24.04 2.52
C VAL A 469 0.16 25.02 2.83
N LEU A 470 0.35 26.30 2.53
CA LEU A 470 -0.64 27.34 2.85
C LEU A 470 -1.94 27.20 2.04
N LEU A 471 -1.83 26.84 0.76
CA LEU A 471 -3.00 26.59 -0.08
C LEU A 471 -3.79 25.37 0.43
N ALA A 472 -3.09 24.30 0.79
CA ALA A 472 -3.70 23.13 1.42
C ALA A 472 -4.33 23.45 2.78
N ALA A 473 -3.67 24.29 3.59
CA ALA A 473 -4.20 24.77 4.87
C ALA A 473 -5.54 25.48 4.65
N ALA A 474 -5.57 26.47 3.75
CA ALA A 474 -6.78 27.22 3.40
C ALA A 474 -7.91 26.32 2.86
N MET A 475 -7.58 25.21 2.18
CA MET A 475 -8.53 24.18 1.73
C MET A 475 -8.94 23.18 2.83
N GLY A 476 -8.36 23.27 4.03
CA GLY A 476 -8.82 22.56 5.23
C GLY A 476 -7.90 21.45 5.77
N ALA A 477 -6.67 21.32 5.26
CA ALA A 477 -5.68 20.36 5.76
C ALA A 477 -5.04 20.79 7.09
N ASP A 478 -4.72 19.81 7.93
CA ASP A 478 -4.04 19.96 9.22
C ASP A 478 -2.55 19.58 9.14
N GLU A 479 -2.20 18.61 8.28
CA GLU A 479 -0.86 18.06 8.10
C GLU A 479 -0.50 17.86 6.62
N TYR A 480 0.80 17.89 6.31
CA TYR A 480 1.29 18.02 4.92
C TYR A 480 2.37 16.98 4.61
N GLY A 481 2.13 16.15 3.60
CA GLY A 481 2.97 15.02 3.22
C GLY A 481 3.93 15.30 2.07
N PHE A 482 5.20 14.96 2.26
CA PHE A 482 6.28 15.17 1.29
C PHE A 482 6.96 13.84 0.93
N GLY A 483 6.85 13.41 -0.33
CA GLY A 483 7.47 12.18 -0.81
C GLY A 483 8.68 12.44 -1.70
N SER A 484 8.41 12.75 -2.98
CA SER A 484 9.48 12.90 -3.98
C SER A 484 10.46 14.01 -3.67
N VAL A 485 10.01 15.15 -3.12
CA VAL A 485 10.93 16.24 -2.78
C VAL A 485 11.83 15.90 -1.60
N ALA A 486 11.35 15.10 -0.63
CA ALA A 486 12.20 14.58 0.45
C ALA A 486 13.30 13.66 -0.10
N MET A 487 12.97 12.80 -1.07
CA MET A 487 13.98 12.00 -1.78
C MET A 487 14.94 12.86 -2.60
N ILE A 488 14.48 13.96 -3.19
CA ILE A 488 15.35 14.91 -3.90
C ILE A 488 16.28 15.57 -2.90
N ALA A 489 15.78 16.11 -1.80
CA ALA A 489 16.60 16.70 -0.75
C ALA A 489 17.70 15.76 -0.23
N THR A 490 17.44 14.45 -0.16
CA THR A 490 18.45 13.45 0.24
C THR A 490 19.32 12.89 -0.91
N GLY A 491 19.12 13.33 -2.16
CA GLY A 491 20.05 13.09 -3.25
C GLY A 491 19.46 12.62 -4.59
N CYS A 492 18.15 12.42 -4.71
CA CYS A 492 17.53 12.00 -5.98
C CYS A 492 17.75 13.04 -7.09
N VAL A 493 18.07 12.55 -8.28
CA VAL A 493 18.33 13.36 -9.49
C VAL A 493 17.25 13.20 -10.56
N MET A 494 16.08 12.65 -10.20
CA MET A 494 14.93 12.46 -11.08
C MET A 494 15.20 11.64 -12.37
N ALA A 495 16.06 10.62 -12.29
CA ALA A 495 16.36 9.72 -13.40
C ALA A 495 15.18 8.83 -13.85
N ARG A 496 14.15 8.67 -13.00
CA ARG A 496 12.92 7.88 -13.26
C ARG A 496 13.16 6.40 -13.65
N ILE A 497 14.21 5.80 -13.10
CA ILE A 497 14.56 4.38 -13.27
C ILE A 497 14.48 3.59 -11.94
N CYS A 498 13.64 4.05 -11.01
CA CYS A 498 13.50 3.46 -9.66
C CYS A 498 13.16 1.96 -9.69
N HIS A 499 12.31 1.56 -10.64
CA HIS A 499 11.87 0.18 -10.87
C HIS A 499 12.97 -0.71 -11.46
N THR A 500 14.05 -0.13 -12.00
CA THR A 500 15.08 -0.90 -12.70
C THR A 500 16.18 -1.41 -11.77
N ASN A 501 16.19 -0.99 -10.50
CA ASN A 501 17.28 -1.23 -9.55
C ASN A 501 18.62 -0.56 -9.93
N ASN A 502 18.62 0.40 -10.86
CA ASN A 502 19.84 1.03 -11.37
C ASN A 502 19.94 2.51 -11.00
N CYS A 503 19.44 2.91 -9.82
CA CYS A 503 19.51 4.30 -9.38
C CYS A 503 20.97 4.78 -9.35
N PRO A 504 21.34 5.86 -10.06
CA PRO A 504 22.74 6.26 -10.22
C PRO A 504 23.37 6.81 -8.93
N VAL A 505 22.52 7.20 -7.97
CA VAL A 505 22.88 7.91 -6.73
C VAL A 505 22.48 7.15 -5.46
N GLY A 506 22.22 5.83 -5.58
CA GLY A 506 21.97 4.98 -4.41
C GLY A 506 20.64 5.18 -3.68
N VAL A 507 19.74 6.04 -4.18
CA VAL A 507 18.46 6.34 -3.51
C VAL A 507 17.42 5.23 -3.68
N ALA A 508 17.18 4.77 -4.92
CA ALA A 508 16.12 3.80 -5.24
C ALA A 508 16.69 2.47 -5.76
N SER A 509 17.68 1.92 -5.04
CA SER A 509 18.40 0.71 -5.41
C SER A 509 18.67 -0.18 -4.20
N GLN A 510 18.69 -1.50 -4.41
CA GLN A 510 19.16 -2.49 -3.44
C GLN A 510 20.54 -3.05 -3.79
N ARG A 511 21.14 -2.61 -4.91
CA ARG A 511 22.52 -2.94 -5.30
C ARG A 511 23.51 -2.19 -4.42
N GLU A 512 24.35 -2.91 -3.70
CA GLU A 512 25.28 -2.36 -2.70
C GLU A 512 26.26 -1.35 -3.31
N GLU A 513 26.80 -1.64 -4.48
CA GLU A 513 27.72 -0.77 -5.22
C GLU A 513 27.07 0.54 -5.70
N LEU A 514 25.74 0.56 -5.82
CA LEU A 514 24.99 1.78 -6.10
C LEU A 514 24.59 2.50 -4.81
N ARG A 515 24.21 1.76 -3.75
CA ARG A 515 23.90 2.33 -2.43
C ARG A 515 25.10 3.05 -1.81
N ALA A 516 26.32 2.56 -2.03
CA ALA A 516 27.56 3.22 -1.62
C ALA A 516 27.73 4.64 -2.20
N ARG A 517 26.96 5.01 -3.24
CA ARG A 517 26.94 6.34 -3.86
C ARG A 517 25.92 7.29 -3.22
N PHE A 518 25.16 6.85 -2.22
CA PHE A 518 24.15 7.66 -1.55
C PHE A 518 24.81 8.89 -0.90
N PRO A 519 24.41 10.12 -1.31
CA PRO A 519 25.10 11.33 -0.87
C PRO A 519 24.46 12.00 0.35
N GLY A 520 23.23 11.64 0.71
CA GLY A 520 22.42 12.39 1.65
C GLY A 520 22.82 12.21 3.12
N VAL A 521 22.60 13.26 3.91
CA VAL A 521 22.64 13.22 5.38
C VAL A 521 21.30 13.70 5.96
N PRO A 522 20.90 13.28 7.17
CA PRO A 522 19.64 13.72 7.76
C PRO A 522 19.50 15.25 7.83
N GLY A 523 20.61 15.94 8.12
CA GLY A 523 20.63 17.41 8.20
C GLY A 523 20.23 18.13 6.91
N ASP A 524 20.42 17.52 5.74
CA ASP A 524 20.00 18.10 4.46
C ASP A 524 18.48 18.24 4.39
N LEU A 525 17.76 17.19 4.80
CA LEU A 525 16.31 17.20 4.80
C LEU A 525 15.74 18.09 5.91
N VAL A 526 16.42 18.19 7.06
CA VAL A 526 16.09 19.16 8.12
C VAL A 526 16.13 20.58 7.57
N ASN A 527 17.23 20.97 6.90
CA ASN A 527 17.36 22.32 6.33
C ASN A 527 16.24 22.61 5.32
N TYR A 528 15.91 21.64 4.47
CA TYR A 528 14.80 21.79 3.51
C TYR A 528 13.47 22.12 4.21
N PHE A 529 13.11 21.38 5.25
CA PHE A 529 11.85 21.61 5.96
C PHE A 529 11.84 22.93 6.72
N LEU A 530 12.98 23.37 7.25
CA LEU A 530 13.11 24.69 7.85
C LEU A 530 12.91 25.80 6.81
N PHE A 531 13.47 25.68 5.60
CA PHE A 531 13.21 26.63 4.53
C PHE A 531 11.73 26.70 4.14
N VAL A 532 11.07 25.54 4.00
CA VAL A 532 9.62 25.47 3.73
C VAL A 532 8.83 26.14 4.86
N ALA A 533 9.18 25.89 6.11
CA ALA A 533 8.51 26.50 7.26
C ALA A 533 8.73 28.02 7.33
N GLU A 534 9.92 28.51 7.01
CA GLU A 534 10.17 29.96 6.93
C GLU A 534 9.41 30.63 5.78
N GLU A 535 9.21 29.94 4.65
CA GLU A 535 8.30 30.41 3.58
C GLU A 535 6.85 30.52 4.08
N VAL A 536 6.38 29.52 4.85
CA VAL A 536 5.07 29.57 5.51
C VAL A 536 4.97 30.78 6.44
N ARG A 537 5.99 31.01 7.29
CA ARG A 537 6.01 32.14 8.23
C ARG A 537 5.98 33.49 7.53
N ALA A 538 6.83 33.66 6.51
CA ALA A 538 6.89 34.89 5.74
C ALA A 538 5.54 35.22 5.08
N THR A 539 4.85 34.20 4.56
CA THR A 539 3.55 34.40 3.91
C THR A 539 2.43 34.65 4.92
N LEU A 540 2.40 33.95 6.07
CA LEU A 540 1.46 34.26 7.16
C LEU A 540 1.62 35.71 7.65
N ALA A 541 2.87 36.16 7.80
CA ALA A 541 3.19 37.53 8.15
C ALA A 541 2.62 38.53 7.11
N GLN A 542 2.80 38.25 5.82
CA GLN A 542 2.24 39.05 4.73
C GLN A 542 0.70 39.05 4.72
N LEU A 543 0.06 37.93 5.05
CA LEU A 543 -1.39 37.80 5.12
C LEU A 543 -1.98 38.38 6.43
N GLY A 544 -1.15 38.75 7.41
CA GLY A 544 -1.60 39.31 8.69
C GLY A 544 -2.12 38.26 9.69
N TYR A 545 -1.53 37.06 9.71
CA TYR A 545 -1.88 35.95 10.60
C TYR A 545 -0.67 35.49 11.41
N GLU A 546 -0.88 35.15 12.69
CA GLU A 546 0.19 34.76 13.61
C GLU A 546 0.44 33.26 13.60
N LYS A 547 -0.56 32.44 13.27
CA LYS A 547 -0.47 30.97 13.28
C LYS A 547 -1.05 30.37 12.02
N LEU A 548 -0.52 29.23 11.60
CA LEU A 548 -1.07 28.40 10.54
C LEU A 548 -2.47 27.90 10.89
N ASP A 549 -2.75 27.67 12.18
CA ASP A 549 -4.11 27.36 12.67
C ASP A 549 -5.14 28.41 12.27
N ASP A 550 -4.74 29.69 12.16
CA ASP A 550 -5.68 30.79 11.90
C ASP A 550 -6.22 30.79 10.45
N ILE A 551 -5.57 30.05 9.55
CA ILE A 551 -5.92 30.00 8.13
C ILE A 551 -6.50 28.65 7.69
N ILE A 552 -6.52 27.64 8.56
CA ILE A 552 -7.00 26.30 8.18
C ILE A 552 -8.51 26.36 7.87
N GLY A 553 -8.89 25.95 6.65
CA GLY A 553 -10.25 26.00 6.14
C GLY A 553 -10.75 27.39 5.70
N ARG A 554 -9.89 28.42 5.76
CA ARG A 554 -10.23 29.81 5.36
C ARG A 554 -10.21 29.97 3.83
N THR A 555 -11.18 29.36 3.16
CA THR A 555 -11.32 29.47 1.69
C THR A 555 -11.60 30.89 1.21
N ASP A 556 -12.04 31.80 2.09
CA ASP A 556 -12.19 33.22 1.79
C ASP A 556 -10.86 33.92 1.45
N LEU A 557 -9.72 33.36 1.88
CA LEU A 557 -8.38 33.81 1.51
C LEU A 557 -7.98 33.40 0.10
N LEU A 558 -8.66 32.41 -0.49
CA LEU A 558 -8.38 31.95 -1.85
C LEU A 558 -9.07 32.85 -2.86
N LYS A 559 -8.31 33.33 -3.85
CA LYS A 559 -8.82 34.11 -4.99
C LYS A 559 -8.35 33.49 -6.31
N PRO A 560 -9.20 33.48 -7.36
CA PRO A 560 -8.75 33.13 -8.70
C PRO A 560 -7.65 34.09 -9.17
N LYS A 561 -6.61 33.55 -9.81
CA LYS A 561 -5.70 34.33 -10.63
C LYS A 561 -6.29 34.51 -12.02
N HIS A 562 -6.17 35.70 -12.58
CA HIS A 562 -6.50 35.96 -13.98
C HIS A 562 -5.35 35.50 -14.87
N ILE A 563 -5.37 34.22 -15.26
CA ILE A 563 -4.38 33.62 -16.16
C ILE A 563 -5.10 33.13 -17.42
N SER A 564 -4.60 33.55 -18.59
CA SER A 564 -5.09 33.04 -19.86
C SER A 564 -4.51 31.65 -20.12
N LEU A 565 -5.37 30.63 -20.13
CA LEU A 565 -4.99 29.26 -20.47
C LEU A 565 -5.00 29.07 -21.99
N VAL A 566 -4.10 28.21 -22.47
CA VAL A 566 -3.89 27.99 -23.91
C VAL A 566 -5.13 27.41 -24.60
N LYS A 567 -5.86 26.52 -23.93
CA LYS A 567 -6.93 25.75 -24.56
C LYS A 567 -8.35 26.24 -24.28
N THR A 568 -8.58 26.86 -23.12
CA THR A 568 -9.93 27.25 -22.70
C THR A 568 -9.91 28.41 -21.72
N GLN A 569 -10.94 29.24 -21.70
CA GLN A 569 -11.15 30.27 -20.66
C GLN A 569 -12.27 29.90 -19.68
N HIS A 570 -12.75 28.66 -19.75
CA HIS A 570 -14.01 28.22 -19.12
C HIS A 570 -13.78 27.27 -17.92
N ILE A 571 -12.61 27.34 -17.29
CA ILE A 571 -12.39 26.66 -16.01
C ILE A 571 -13.14 27.40 -14.92
N ASP A 572 -13.97 26.68 -14.17
CA ASP A 572 -14.69 27.16 -13.00
C ASP A 572 -14.00 26.69 -11.71
N LEU A 573 -13.58 27.65 -10.89
CA LEU A 573 -12.93 27.40 -9.60
C LEU A 573 -13.91 27.53 -8.43
N ALA A 574 -15.19 27.83 -8.66
CA ALA A 574 -16.18 28.06 -7.62
C ALA A 574 -16.24 26.92 -6.60
N TYR A 575 -16.12 25.67 -7.07
CA TYR A 575 -16.10 24.51 -6.18
C TYR A 575 -14.96 24.52 -5.16
N LEU A 576 -13.74 24.92 -5.58
CA LEU A 576 -12.57 25.03 -4.71
C LEU A 576 -12.67 26.21 -3.73
N LEU A 577 -13.39 27.25 -4.12
CA LEU A 577 -13.54 28.50 -3.36
C LEU A 577 -14.78 28.51 -2.46
N MET A 578 -15.60 27.46 -2.53
CA MET A 578 -16.83 27.37 -1.76
C MET A 578 -16.51 27.28 -0.26
N ASN A 579 -17.15 28.14 0.53
CA ASN A 579 -17.01 28.14 1.97
C ASN A 579 -17.95 27.10 2.60
N ALA A 580 -17.38 26.14 3.33
CA ALA A 580 -18.13 25.10 4.04
C ALA A 580 -18.49 25.46 5.48
N GLY A 581 -17.96 26.56 6.00
CA GLY A 581 -17.82 26.83 7.43
C GLY A 581 -16.45 26.38 7.96
N LEU A 582 -16.18 26.73 9.21
CA LEU A 582 -14.95 26.36 9.92
C LEU A 582 -15.25 25.33 11.01
N PRO A 583 -14.31 24.43 11.35
CA PRO A 583 -14.44 23.58 12.53
C PRO A 583 -14.48 24.45 13.79
N LYS A 584 -15.12 23.98 14.87
CA LYS A 584 -15.16 24.73 16.14
C LYS A 584 -13.81 24.68 16.85
N TRP A 585 -13.05 23.62 16.65
CA TRP A 585 -11.73 23.42 17.23
C TRP A 585 -10.64 23.78 16.24
N SER A 586 -9.56 24.37 16.75
CA SER A 586 -8.37 24.63 15.95
C SER A 586 -7.70 23.31 15.55
N SER A 587 -6.91 23.34 14.48
CA SER A 587 -6.15 22.17 14.05
C SER A 587 -5.24 21.62 15.16
N SER A 588 -4.62 22.48 15.95
CA SER A 588 -3.79 22.04 17.09
C SER A 588 -4.62 21.33 18.16
N GLN A 589 -5.82 21.83 18.48
CA GLN A 589 -6.74 21.14 19.40
C GLN A 589 -7.17 19.78 18.84
N ILE A 590 -7.46 19.70 17.54
CA ILE A 590 -7.84 18.44 16.89
C ILE A 590 -6.68 17.43 16.94
N ARG A 591 -5.44 17.86 16.62
CA ARG A 591 -4.25 17.00 16.67
C ARG A 591 -3.87 16.56 18.09
N SER A 592 -4.14 17.38 19.11
CA SER A 592 -3.83 17.07 20.50
C SER A 592 -4.87 16.19 21.19
N GLN A 593 -5.98 15.85 20.55
CA GLN A 593 -6.93 14.88 21.09
C GLN A 593 -6.23 13.54 21.37
N ASP A 594 -6.69 12.88 22.44
CA ASP A 594 -6.35 11.49 22.69
C ASP A 594 -6.77 10.60 21.52
N VAL A 595 -6.15 9.43 21.45
CA VAL A 595 -6.52 8.39 20.48
C VAL A 595 -7.96 7.96 20.73
N HIS A 596 -8.74 7.76 19.67
CA HIS A 596 -10.10 7.23 19.80
C HIS A 596 -10.09 5.85 20.48
N SER A 597 -10.98 5.66 21.45
CA SER A 597 -11.06 4.41 22.22
C SER A 597 -11.98 3.39 21.55
N ASN A 598 -11.65 2.11 21.70
CA ASN A 598 -12.54 0.98 21.39
C ASN A 598 -13.70 0.84 22.40
N GLY A 599 -13.69 1.62 23.48
CA GLY A 599 -14.56 1.40 24.64
C GLY A 599 -14.09 0.22 25.50
N PRO A 600 -14.92 -0.25 26.45
CA PRO A 600 -14.63 -1.43 27.25
C PRO A 600 -14.50 -2.68 26.37
N VAL A 601 -13.44 -3.47 26.58
CA VAL A 601 -13.17 -4.71 25.82
C VAL A 601 -12.80 -5.85 26.75
N LEU A 602 -13.06 -7.10 26.33
CA LEU A 602 -12.79 -8.29 27.13
C LEU A 602 -11.30 -8.39 27.57
N ASP A 603 -10.37 -8.01 26.69
CA ASP A 603 -8.93 -8.02 27.03
C ASP A 603 -8.56 -7.11 28.21
N GLU A 604 -9.33 -6.05 28.51
CA GLU A 604 -9.11 -5.25 29.71
C GLU A 604 -9.42 -6.06 30.97
N THR A 605 -10.45 -6.92 30.91
CA THR A 605 -10.79 -7.83 32.01
C THR A 605 -9.72 -8.90 32.17
N ILE A 606 -9.20 -9.43 31.06
CA ILE A 606 -8.10 -10.42 31.06
C ILE A 606 -6.83 -9.82 31.66
N LEU A 607 -6.45 -8.61 31.24
CA LEU A 607 -5.26 -7.92 31.75
C LEU A 607 -5.41 -7.42 33.20
N ALA A 608 -6.64 -7.19 33.65
CA ALA A 608 -6.93 -6.84 35.04
C ALA A 608 -6.90 -8.05 35.99
N ASP A 609 -6.91 -9.28 35.48
CA ASP A 609 -6.72 -10.48 36.29
C ASP A 609 -5.28 -10.48 36.87
N PRO A 610 -5.11 -10.46 38.21
CA PRO A 610 -3.79 -10.35 38.82
C PRO A 610 -2.85 -11.51 38.45
N GLU A 611 -3.38 -12.71 38.21
CA GLU A 611 -2.55 -13.86 37.83
C GLU A 611 -2.08 -13.75 36.39
N VAL A 612 -2.90 -13.21 35.48
CA VAL A 612 -2.50 -12.95 34.09
C VAL A 612 -1.47 -11.82 34.05
N SER A 613 -1.70 -10.74 34.77
CA SER A 613 -0.74 -9.64 34.86
C SER A 613 0.59 -10.09 35.47
N ASP A 614 0.57 -10.93 36.53
CA ASP A 614 1.77 -11.49 37.15
C ASP A 614 2.50 -12.45 36.20
N ALA A 615 1.77 -13.26 35.42
CA ALA A 615 2.36 -14.16 34.43
C ALA A 615 3.04 -13.38 33.28
N ILE A 616 2.45 -12.27 32.83
CA ILE A 616 3.08 -11.39 31.86
C ILE A 616 4.29 -10.68 32.49
N GLU A 617 4.17 -10.16 33.71
CA GLU A 617 5.23 -9.35 34.31
C GLU A 617 6.47 -10.17 34.67
N ASN A 618 6.25 -11.37 35.20
CA ASN A 618 7.28 -12.25 35.76
C ASN A 618 7.49 -13.53 34.95
N GLU A 619 6.99 -13.58 33.71
CA GLU A 619 7.18 -14.69 32.76
C GLU A 619 6.78 -16.06 33.34
N LYS A 620 5.63 -16.12 34.02
CA LYS A 620 5.09 -17.36 34.63
C LYS A 620 4.09 -18.05 33.71
N GLU A 621 3.69 -19.24 34.12
CA GLU A 621 2.57 -19.98 33.52
C GLU A 621 1.26 -19.68 34.26
N VAL A 622 0.18 -19.44 33.52
CA VAL A 622 -1.17 -19.27 34.06
C VAL A 622 -2.19 -19.95 33.16
N SER A 623 -3.26 -20.48 33.77
CA SER A 623 -4.40 -21.06 33.05
C SER A 623 -5.71 -20.37 33.46
N LYS A 624 -6.48 -19.88 32.48
CA LYS A 624 -7.74 -19.16 32.72
C LYS A 624 -8.83 -19.60 31.75
N THR A 625 -10.08 -19.44 32.18
CA THR A 625 -11.26 -19.69 31.33
C THR A 625 -12.19 -18.48 31.36
N TYR A 626 -12.64 -18.02 30.20
CA TYR A 626 -13.58 -16.90 30.06
C TYR A 626 -14.75 -17.26 29.14
N PRO A 627 -15.98 -16.77 29.40
CA PRO A 627 -17.03 -16.79 28.39
C PRO A 627 -16.69 -15.82 27.25
N ILE A 628 -17.16 -16.10 26.04
CA ILE A 628 -17.00 -15.21 24.88
C ILE A 628 -18.26 -15.16 24.01
N TYR A 629 -18.56 -13.98 23.47
CA TYR A 629 -19.70 -13.72 22.61
C TYR A 629 -19.27 -13.02 21.32
N ASN A 630 -20.12 -13.05 20.30
CA ASN A 630 -19.76 -12.52 18.98
C ASN A 630 -19.50 -11.00 18.97
N VAL A 631 -19.92 -10.29 20.01
CA VAL A 631 -19.62 -8.86 20.25
C VAL A 631 -18.19 -8.63 20.76
N ASP A 632 -17.57 -9.66 21.35
CA ASP A 632 -16.18 -9.65 21.82
C ASP A 632 -15.25 -9.86 20.62
N ARG A 633 -14.73 -8.75 20.10
CA ARG A 633 -13.92 -8.69 18.88
C ARG A 633 -12.46 -8.45 19.22
N ALA A 634 -11.57 -8.93 18.36
CA ALA A 634 -10.12 -8.82 18.50
C ALA A 634 -9.59 -9.30 19.87
N VAL A 635 -10.26 -10.29 20.46
CA VAL A 635 -9.85 -10.85 21.75
C VAL A 635 -8.45 -11.46 21.62
N CYS A 636 -7.64 -11.26 22.66
CA CYS A 636 -6.20 -11.48 22.74
C CYS A 636 -5.30 -10.43 22.07
N GLY A 637 -5.83 -9.56 21.22
CA GLY A 637 -5.02 -8.57 20.49
C GLY A 637 -4.32 -7.56 21.42
N ARG A 638 -4.97 -7.14 22.51
CA ARG A 638 -4.39 -6.19 23.46
C ARG A 638 -3.42 -6.89 24.41
N VAL A 639 -3.73 -8.12 24.81
CA VAL A 639 -2.81 -8.96 25.58
C VAL A 639 -1.50 -9.16 24.80
N ALA A 640 -1.61 -9.52 23.52
CA ALA A 640 -0.45 -9.67 22.63
C ALA A 640 0.33 -8.36 22.48
N GLY A 641 -0.37 -7.22 22.39
CA GLY A 641 0.26 -5.90 22.36
C GLY A 641 1.09 -5.59 23.62
N VAL A 642 0.57 -5.91 24.80
CA VAL A 642 1.30 -5.75 26.08
C VAL A 642 2.57 -6.61 26.10
N ILE A 643 2.45 -7.89 25.71
CA ILE A 643 3.58 -8.81 25.65
C ILE A 643 4.63 -8.33 24.63
N ALA A 644 4.21 -8.03 23.40
CA ALA A 644 5.10 -7.58 22.34
C ALA A 644 5.81 -6.26 22.69
N LYS A 645 5.14 -5.36 23.41
CA LYS A 645 5.76 -4.09 23.82
C LYS A 645 6.91 -4.30 24.81
N LYS A 646 6.79 -5.31 25.69
CA LYS A 646 7.78 -5.60 26.72
C LYS A 646 8.89 -6.54 26.23
N TYR A 647 8.51 -7.57 25.48
CA TYR A 647 9.38 -8.70 25.15
C TYR A 647 9.69 -8.84 23.65
N GLY A 648 9.07 -8.04 22.79
CA GLY A 648 9.13 -8.23 21.35
C GLY A 648 8.41 -9.50 20.88
N ASP A 649 8.63 -9.88 19.62
CA ASP A 649 7.87 -10.96 18.97
C ASP A 649 8.29 -12.35 19.45
N THR A 650 9.43 -12.50 20.14
CA THR A 650 10.00 -13.81 20.51
C THR A 650 10.58 -13.88 21.92
N GLY A 651 10.56 -12.79 22.70
CA GLY A 651 11.30 -12.71 23.96
C GLY A 651 10.53 -13.17 25.19
N PHE A 652 9.22 -13.41 25.09
CA PHE A 652 8.41 -13.79 26.25
C PHE A 652 8.62 -15.26 26.60
N ALA A 653 9.13 -15.53 27.80
CA ALA A 653 9.37 -16.90 28.28
C ALA A 653 8.22 -17.51 29.09
N GLY A 654 7.19 -16.72 29.40
CA GLY A 654 6.00 -17.19 30.13
C GLY A 654 5.01 -17.97 29.26
N GLN A 655 3.92 -18.44 29.88
CA GLN A 655 2.86 -19.18 29.20
C GLN A 655 1.46 -18.74 29.67
N LEU A 656 0.65 -18.23 28.75
CA LEU A 656 -0.74 -17.90 28.97
C LEU A 656 -1.63 -18.96 28.31
N ASN A 657 -2.17 -19.87 29.10
CA ASN A 657 -3.10 -20.90 28.65
C ASN A 657 -4.54 -20.41 28.86
N ILE A 658 -5.15 -19.81 27.83
CA ILE A 658 -6.48 -19.18 27.95
C ILE A 658 -7.51 -19.97 27.15
N THR A 659 -8.53 -20.48 27.84
CA THR A 659 -9.68 -21.13 27.23
C THR A 659 -10.88 -20.18 27.18
N PHE A 660 -11.54 -20.13 26.04
CA PHE A 660 -12.78 -19.40 25.83
C PHE A 660 -13.91 -20.38 25.53
N THR A 661 -15.11 -20.09 26.01
CA THR A 661 -16.31 -20.89 25.72
C THR A 661 -17.41 -19.99 25.17
N GLY A 662 -17.90 -20.30 23.97
CA GLY A 662 -18.95 -19.53 23.29
C GLY A 662 -18.65 -19.24 21.82
N SER A 663 -19.13 -18.11 21.32
CA SER A 663 -18.97 -17.71 19.92
C SER A 663 -18.07 -16.48 19.85
N ALA A 664 -16.89 -16.58 19.25
CA ALA A 664 -15.95 -15.46 19.19
C ALA A 664 -16.29 -14.51 18.03
N GLY A 665 -16.19 -13.20 18.29
CA GLY A 665 -16.35 -12.18 17.27
C GLY A 665 -15.20 -12.15 16.25
N GLN A 666 -15.24 -11.14 15.38
CA GLN A 666 -14.21 -10.93 14.36
C GLN A 666 -12.79 -10.79 14.96
N SER A 667 -11.79 -11.27 14.25
CA SER A 667 -10.36 -11.16 14.61
C SER A 667 -9.98 -11.88 15.91
N PHE A 668 -10.65 -12.98 16.26
CA PHE A 668 -10.29 -13.79 17.42
C PHE A 668 -8.85 -14.32 17.34
N GLY A 669 -8.07 -14.15 18.41
CA GLY A 669 -6.67 -14.58 18.43
C GLY A 669 -5.81 -13.82 17.42
N CYS A 670 -6.12 -12.55 17.13
CA CYS A 670 -5.26 -11.74 16.29
C CYS A 670 -3.94 -11.41 17.00
N PHE A 671 -2.86 -11.28 16.22
CA PHE A 671 -1.55 -10.82 16.67
C PHE A 671 -0.86 -11.63 17.77
N LEU A 672 -1.28 -12.88 18.02
CA LEU A 672 -0.65 -13.72 19.06
C LEU A 672 0.87 -13.76 18.93
N THR A 673 1.53 -13.77 20.09
CA THR A 673 2.98 -13.93 20.25
C THR A 673 3.28 -15.31 20.86
N PRO A 674 4.52 -15.82 20.74
CA PRO A 674 4.97 -17.00 21.48
C PRO A 674 4.66 -16.88 22.98
N GLY A 675 4.32 -18.02 23.60
CA GLY A 675 3.87 -18.09 24.99
C GLY A 675 2.36 -17.88 25.16
N MET A 676 1.60 -17.54 24.12
CA MET A 676 0.13 -17.51 24.19
C MET A 676 -0.46 -18.79 23.61
N ASN A 677 -1.12 -19.59 24.45
CA ASN A 677 -1.83 -20.81 24.07
C ASN A 677 -3.33 -20.58 24.26
N VAL A 678 -4.04 -20.30 23.16
CA VAL A 678 -5.43 -19.89 23.17
C VAL A 678 -6.30 -21.01 22.65
N ARG A 679 -7.34 -21.36 23.42
CA ARG A 679 -8.31 -22.37 23.06
C ARG A 679 -9.71 -21.77 23.01
N LEU A 680 -10.48 -22.09 21.98
CA LEU A 680 -11.90 -21.77 21.87
C LEU A 680 -12.71 -23.08 21.77
N VAL A 681 -13.66 -23.23 22.68
CA VAL A 681 -14.70 -24.26 22.65
C VAL A 681 -16.00 -23.60 22.17
N GLY A 682 -16.35 -23.84 20.92
CA GLY A 682 -17.45 -23.23 20.20
C GLY A 682 -17.09 -22.91 18.75
N GLU A 683 -17.32 -21.67 18.32
CA GLU A 683 -17.12 -21.22 16.93
C GLU A 683 -16.60 -19.78 16.87
N ALA A 684 -15.96 -19.40 15.76
CA ALA A 684 -15.47 -18.03 15.57
C ALA A 684 -15.90 -17.44 14.22
N ASN A 685 -15.97 -16.12 14.13
CA ASN A 685 -16.25 -15.42 12.88
C ASN A 685 -14.97 -15.33 12.00
N ASP A 686 -14.87 -14.32 11.14
CA ASP A 686 -13.75 -14.09 10.23
C ASP A 686 -12.46 -13.66 10.97
N TYR A 687 -11.35 -13.75 10.24
CA TYR A 687 -10.03 -13.21 10.61
C TYR A 687 -9.35 -13.91 11.81
N VAL A 688 -9.72 -15.15 12.11
CA VAL A 688 -9.06 -15.95 13.16
C VAL A 688 -7.55 -16.02 12.91
N GLY A 689 -6.74 -15.70 13.93
CA GLY A 689 -5.28 -15.75 13.82
C GLY A 689 -4.67 -14.67 12.90
N LYS A 690 -5.40 -13.60 12.60
CA LYS A 690 -4.92 -12.49 11.77
C LYS A 690 -3.61 -11.90 12.32
N GLY A 691 -2.58 -11.81 11.47
CA GLY A 691 -1.31 -11.15 11.80
C GLY A 691 -0.54 -11.75 12.99
N MET A 692 -0.83 -13.00 13.39
CA MET A 692 -0.10 -13.63 14.50
C MET A 692 1.39 -13.80 14.16
N ALA A 693 2.26 -13.65 15.15
CA ALA A 693 3.71 -13.88 15.05
C ALA A 693 4.18 -15.14 15.78
N GLY A 694 3.35 -15.75 16.61
CA GLY A 694 3.64 -16.99 17.33
C GLY A 694 2.45 -17.46 18.17
N GLY A 695 2.70 -18.41 19.06
CA GLY A 695 1.66 -18.98 19.92
C GLY A 695 0.86 -20.09 19.24
N GLU A 696 -0.12 -20.61 19.96
CA GLU A 696 -1.02 -21.67 19.53
C GLU A 696 -2.47 -21.20 19.64
N LEU A 697 -3.28 -21.47 18.61
CA LEU A 697 -4.69 -21.12 18.56
C LEU A 697 -5.52 -22.34 18.13
N VAL A 698 -6.33 -22.85 19.05
CA VAL A 698 -7.11 -24.08 18.85
C VAL A 698 -8.60 -23.75 18.89
N VAL A 699 -9.33 -24.06 17.82
CA VAL A 699 -10.80 -23.93 17.79
C VAL A 699 -11.42 -25.32 17.65
N VAL A 700 -12.26 -25.69 18.61
CA VAL A 700 -13.05 -26.92 18.56
C VAL A 700 -14.52 -26.59 18.80
N PRO A 701 -15.45 -27.38 18.24
CA PRO A 701 -16.84 -27.29 18.64
C PRO A 701 -17.03 -27.69 20.11
N VAL A 702 -18.21 -27.35 20.66
CA VAL A 702 -18.69 -27.95 21.91
C VAL A 702 -18.85 -29.46 21.77
N ASP A 703 -18.83 -30.20 22.88
CA ASP A 703 -19.17 -31.63 22.86
C ASP A 703 -20.66 -31.82 22.48
N ASP A 704 -20.99 -33.00 21.93
CA ASP A 704 -22.37 -33.39 21.57
C ASP A 704 -23.13 -32.39 20.67
N THR A 705 -22.45 -31.81 19.68
CA THR A 705 -23.01 -30.81 18.75
C THR A 705 -24.25 -31.22 17.97
N GLY A 706 -24.54 -32.52 17.85
CA GLY A 706 -25.59 -33.06 16.97
C GLY A 706 -25.26 -32.97 15.47
N PHE A 707 -24.04 -32.57 15.10
CA PHE A 707 -23.55 -32.56 13.72
C PHE A 707 -22.12 -33.11 13.64
N VAL A 708 -21.68 -33.44 12.44
CA VAL A 708 -20.33 -33.94 12.17
C VAL A 708 -19.36 -32.75 12.03
N PRO A 709 -18.40 -32.54 12.96
CA PRO A 709 -17.53 -31.36 12.93
C PRO A 709 -16.76 -31.18 11.63
N GLU A 710 -16.26 -32.26 11.04
CA GLU A 710 -15.51 -32.23 9.78
C GLU A 710 -16.33 -31.74 8.59
N ASP A 711 -17.66 -31.70 8.72
CA ASP A 711 -18.56 -31.20 7.70
C ASP A 711 -19.10 -29.79 7.93
N ALA A 712 -18.94 -29.24 9.13
CA ALA A 712 -19.50 -27.96 9.53
C ALA A 712 -18.48 -26.82 9.41
N ALA A 713 -18.94 -25.62 9.08
CA ALA A 713 -18.11 -24.41 9.18
C ALA A 713 -18.01 -24.00 10.66
N ILE A 714 -16.78 -23.83 11.14
CA ILE A 714 -16.47 -23.49 12.54
C ILE A 714 -15.74 -22.15 12.66
N VAL A 715 -15.06 -21.72 11.59
CA VAL A 715 -14.41 -20.42 11.51
C VAL A 715 -14.70 -19.74 10.16
N GLY A 716 -14.70 -18.42 10.15
CA GLY A 716 -15.01 -17.61 8.97
C GLY A 716 -13.87 -17.50 7.95
N ASN A 717 -13.91 -16.40 7.20
CA ASN A 717 -13.03 -16.09 6.08
C ASN A 717 -11.70 -15.47 6.51
N THR A 718 -10.73 -15.46 5.59
CA THR A 718 -9.48 -14.68 5.71
C THR A 718 -8.71 -14.97 7.01
N CYS A 719 -8.84 -16.20 7.53
CA CYS A 719 -8.06 -16.66 8.66
C CYS A 719 -6.56 -16.62 8.32
N LEU A 720 -5.71 -16.37 9.32
CA LEU A 720 -4.25 -16.29 9.17
C LEU A 720 -3.74 -15.19 8.23
N TYR A 721 -4.55 -14.16 7.98
CA TYR A 721 -4.15 -13.12 7.04
C TYR A 721 -2.83 -12.47 7.44
N GLY A 722 -1.81 -12.66 6.60
CA GLY A 722 -0.48 -12.09 6.79
C GLY A 722 0.32 -12.67 7.95
N ALA A 723 -0.09 -13.80 8.55
CA ALA A 723 0.56 -14.35 9.74
C ALA A 723 2.07 -14.59 9.52
N THR A 724 2.89 -14.32 10.53
CA THR A 724 4.35 -14.46 10.51
C THR A 724 4.86 -15.39 11.61
N GLY A 725 4.07 -16.42 11.95
CA GLY A 725 4.46 -17.52 12.84
C GLY A 725 3.23 -18.18 13.49
N GLY A 726 3.47 -19.08 14.44
CA GLY A 726 2.42 -19.71 15.26
C GLY A 726 1.69 -20.88 14.60
N GLN A 727 0.83 -21.53 15.39
CA GLN A 727 0.09 -22.73 15.01
C GLN A 727 -1.41 -22.53 15.18
N VAL A 728 -2.20 -22.91 14.17
CA VAL A 728 -3.66 -22.87 14.20
C VAL A 728 -4.26 -24.23 13.92
N PHE A 729 -5.09 -24.72 14.84
CA PHE A 729 -5.77 -26.00 14.72
C PHE A 729 -7.27 -25.78 14.78
N VAL A 730 -7.99 -26.09 13.69
CA VAL A 730 -9.45 -25.92 13.62
C VAL A 730 -10.11 -27.26 13.36
N ARG A 731 -10.91 -27.73 14.32
CA ARG A 731 -11.75 -28.92 14.15
C ARG A 731 -13.05 -28.58 13.44
N GLY A 732 -12.94 -28.42 12.13
CA GLY A 732 -14.04 -28.18 11.20
C GLY A 732 -13.58 -27.44 9.94
N LYS A 733 -14.54 -27.00 9.14
CA LYS A 733 -14.31 -26.22 7.90
C LYS A 733 -14.10 -24.74 8.20
N THR A 734 -13.30 -24.10 7.36
CA THR A 734 -13.07 -22.66 7.34
C THR A 734 -13.72 -22.02 6.11
N GLY A 735 -13.86 -20.69 6.12
CA GLY A 735 -14.36 -19.92 4.99
C GLY A 735 -13.39 -19.78 3.82
N GLU A 736 -13.61 -18.75 3.00
CA GLU A 736 -12.75 -18.39 1.88
C GLU A 736 -11.42 -17.78 2.34
N ARG A 737 -10.41 -17.79 1.45
CA ARG A 737 -9.11 -17.13 1.65
C ARG A 737 -8.37 -17.57 2.91
N PHE A 738 -8.58 -18.82 3.31
CA PHE A 738 -7.81 -19.41 4.40
C PHE A 738 -6.30 -19.32 4.12
N ALA A 739 -5.55 -18.79 5.08
CA ALA A 739 -4.10 -18.57 4.98
C ALA A 739 -3.67 -17.63 3.84
N VAL A 740 -4.53 -16.66 3.48
CA VAL A 740 -4.16 -15.62 2.51
C VAL A 740 -2.95 -14.83 3.01
N ARG A 741 -1.96 -14.62 2.14
CA ARG A 741 -0.70 -13.94 2.47
C ARG A 741 0.06 -14.54 3.66
N ASN A 742 -0.17 -15.81 4.02
CA ASN A 742 0.56 -16.46 5.10
C ASN A 742 2.07 -16.43 4.84
N SER A 743 2.81 -16.00 5.87
CA SER A 743 4.22 -15.62 5.86
C SER A 743 4.94 -16.24 7.06
N LEU A 744 4.52 -17.44 7.52
CA LEU A 744 5.22 -18.43 8.38
C LEU A 744 4.28 -19.21 9.33
N GLY A 745 2.99 -18.90 9.38
CA GLY A 745 2.03 -19.65 10.19
C GLY A 745 1.86 -21.10 9.74
N GLN A 746 1.62 -21.99 10.70
CA GLN A 746 1.30 -23.39 10.46
C GLN A 746 -0.17 -23.65 10.79
N ALA A 747 -0.85 -24.48 10.00
CA ALA A 747 -2.25 -24.79 10.28
C ALA A 747 -2.70 -26.19 9.85
N VAL A 748 -3.67 -26.73 10.59
CA VAL A 748 -4.42 -27.94 10.22
C VAL A 748 -5.91 -27.68 10.38
N VAL A 749 -6.67 -27.94 9.32
CA VAL A 749 -8.13 -27.74 9.24
C VAL A 749 -8.82 -28.90 8.49
N GLU A 750 -10.13 -29.06 8.62
CA GLU A 750 -10.88 -30.18 8.02
C GLU A 750 -11.58 -29.81 6.70
N GLY A 751 -11.42 -28.57 6.24
CA GLY A 751 -11.85 -28.12 4.91
C GLY A 751 -11.77 -26.60 4.79
N THR A 752 -11.81 -26.09 3.56
CA THR A 752 -11.71 -24.65 3.29
C THR A 752 -12.60 -24.24 2.11
N GLY A 753 -12.95 -22.95 2.04
CA GLY A 753 -13.62 -22.35 0.90
C GLY A 753 -12.69 -22.10 -0.31
N ASP A 754 -13.06 -21.14 -1.16
CA ASP A 754 -12.26 -20.73 -2.32
C ASP A 754 -10.97 -20.00 -1.87
N HIS A 755 -9.96 -19.95 -2.75
CA HIS A 755 -8.73 -19.16 -2.57
C HIS A 755 -7.85 -19.59 -1.38
N CYS A 756 -7.89 -20.86 -0.97
CA CYS A 756 -6.99 -21.37 0.06
C CYS A 756 -5.51 -21.14 -0.33
N CYS A 757 -4.71 -20.64 0.61
CA CYS A 757 -3.29 -20.29 0.45
C CYS A 757 -2.98 -19.23 -0.60
N GLU A 758 -3.95 -18.35 -0.94
CA GLU A 758 -3.74 -17.28 -1.90
C GLU A 758 -2.59 -16.35 -1.44
N TYR A 759 -1.65 -16.04 -2.33
CA TYR A 759 -0.46 -15.23 -2.04
C TYR A 759 0.43 -15.72 -0.88
N MET A 760 0.36 -16.98 -0.45
CA MET A 760 1.23 -17.52 0.61
C MET A 760 2.72 -17.45 0.20
N THR A 761 3.59 -17.07 1.13
CA THR A 761 5.04 -16.90 0.93
C THR A 761 5.90 -17.72 1.90
N GLY A 762 5.29 -18.34 2.91
CA GLY A 762 5.95 -19.19 3.89
C GLY A 762 4.94 -19.86 4.82
N GLY A 763 5.40 -20.80 5.65
CA GLY A 763 4.56 -21.58 6.55
C GLY A 763 4.14 -22.93 5.96
N CYS A 764 3.24 -23.62 6.66
CA CYS A 764 2.74 -24.93 6.26
C CYS A 764 1.24 -25.06 6.52
N VAL A 765 0.45 -25.43 5.51
CA VAL A 765 -1.00 -25.59 5.65
C VAL A 765 -1.41 -27.02 5.32
N VAL A 766 -2.13 -27.67 6.22
CA VAL A 766 -2.70 -29.01 6.01
C VAL A 766 -4.22 -28.90 5.99
N VAL A 767 -4.85 -29.47 4.96
CA VAL A 767 -6.31 -29.56 4.86
C VAL A 767 -6.72 -31.03 4.77
N LEU A 768 -7.48 -31.49 5.76
CA LEU A 768 -7.92 -32.88 5.95
C LEU A 768 -9.30 -33.17 5.32
N GLY A 769 -9.72 -32.34 4.35
CA GLY A 769 -10.99 -32.49 3.67
C GLY A 769 -11.14 -31.56 2.47
N LYS A 770 -12.38 -31.24 2.10
CA LYS A 770 -12.69 -30.57 0.83
C LYS A 770 -12.20 -29.13 0.80
N VAL A 771 -11.74 -28.71 -0.38
CA VAL A 771 -11.35 -27.33 -0.69
C VAL A 771 -12.20 -26.75 -1.83
N GLY A 772 -12.33 -25.42 -1.84
CA GLY A 772 -12.91 -24.64 -2.95
C GLY A 772 -11.96 -24.51 -4.15
N ARG A 773 -12.28 -23.61 -5.08
CA ARG A 773 -11.49 -23.36 -6.31
C ARG A 773 -10.37 -22.33 -6.09
N ASN A 774 -9.50 -22.23 -7.10
CA ASN A 774 -8.38 -21.28 -7.18
C ASN A 774 -7.38 -21.41 -6.03
N VAL A 775 -7.17 -22.64 -5.56
CA VAL A 775 -6.21 -22.97 -4.50
C VAL A 775 -4.79 -22.60 -4.94
N ALA A 776 -4.02 -22.01 -4.01
CA ALA A 776 -2.62 -21.64 -4.18
C ALA A 776 -2.35 -20.58 -5.29
N ALA A 777 -3.37 -19.80 -5.67
CA ALA A 777 -3.17 -18.68 -6.59
C ALA A 777 -2.18 -17.66 -6.00
N GLY A 778 -1.12 -17.33 -6.75
CA GLY A 778 -0.08 -16.43 -6.26
C GLY A 778 0.78 -16.98 -5.11
N MET A 779 0.67 -18.26 -4.75
CA MET A 779 1.49 -18.90 -3.72
C MET A 779 2.94 -19.02 -4.23
N THR A 780 3.86 -18.34 -3.56
CA THR A 780 5.27 -18.19 -3.98
C THR A 780 6.26 -18.73 -2.95
N GLY A 781 5.77 -19.29 -1.84
CA GLY A 781 6.58 -19.93 -0.81
C GLY A 781 5.71 -20.61 0.24
N GLY A 782 6.32 -21.44 1.07
CA GLY A 782 5.64 -22.37 1.98
C GLY A 782 5.15 -23.63 1.27
N LEU A 783 4.64 -24.57 2.05
CA LEU A 783 4.11 -25.85 1.57
C LEU A 783 2.65 -26.00 1.98
N ALA A 784 1.88 -26.72 1.16
CA ALA A 784 0.53 -27.11 1.54
C ALA A 784 0.26 -28.58 1.22
N TYR A 785 -0.45 -29.27 2.12
CA TYR A 785 -0.85 -30.65 2.01
C TYR A 785 -2.38 -30.74 1.99
N MET A 786 -2.92 -31.29 0.91
CA MET A 786 -4.35 -31.37 0.68
C MET A 786 -4.76 -32.83 0.58
N LEU A 787 -5.66 -33.28 1.46
CA LEU A 787 -6.27 -34.59 1.36
C LEU A 787 -7.33 -34.59 0.24
N ASP A 788 -7.19 -35.48 -0.75
CA ASP A 788 -8.10 -35.58 -1.90
C ASP A 788 -8.68 -36.99 -1.98
N GLU A 789 -9.77 -37.22 -1.24
CA GLU A 789 -10.45 -38.53 -1.17
C GLU A 789 -11.41 -38.78 -2.34
N ASP A 790 -11.81 -37.73 -3.07
CA ASP A 790 -12.81 -37.80 -4.15
C ASP A 790 -12.25 -37.43 -5.53
N ASP A 791 -10.93 -37.31 -5.68
CA ASP A 791 -10.21 -36.93 -6.91
C ASP A 791 -10.70 -35.60 -7.53
N THR A 792 -11.11 -34.63 -6.70
CA THR A 792 -11.65 -33.33 -7.16
C THR A 792 -10.67 -32.17 -7.04
N LEU A 793 -9.47 -32.35 -6.46
CA LEU A 793 -8.54 -31.25 -6.20
C LEU A 793 -7.88 -30.69 -7.47
N VAL A 794 -7.44 -31.55 -8.38
CA VAL A 794 -6.62 -31.18 -9.56
C VAL A 794 -7.21 -30.04 -10.42
N PRO A 795 -8.53 -29.98 -10.71
CA PRO A 795 -9.11 -28.84 -11.46
C PRO A 795 -9.30 -27.58 -10.61
N LYS A 796 -9.23 -27.67 -9.28
CA LYS A 796 -9.42 -26.54 -8.35
C LYS A 796 -8.12 -25.78 -8.06
N VAL A 797 -6.96 -26.40 -8.27
CA VAL A 797 -5.64 -25.77 -8.06
C VAL A 797 -5.28 -24.82 -9.18
N ASN A 798 -4.85 -23.61 -8.82
CA ASN A 798 -4.24 -22.67 -9.76
C ASN A 798 -2.78 -23.07 -10.02
N LYS A 799 -2.50 -23.52 -11.25
CA LYS A 799 -1.20 -24.07 -11.66
C LYS A 799 -0.26 -23.02 -12.26
N GLU A 800 -0.54 -21.73 -12.09
CA GLU A 800 0.34 -20.66 -12.60
C GLU A 800 1.73 -20.72 -11.97
N ILE A 801 1.82 -21.06 -10.69
CA ILE A 801 3.07 -21.04 -9.91
C ILE A 801 3.39 -22.41 -9.32
N VAL A 802 2.44 -22.99 -8.56
CA VAL A 802 2.71 -24.22 -7.81
C VAL A 802 2.72 -25.47 -8.68
N LYS A 803 3.60 -26.40 -8.34
CA LYS A 803 3.62 -27.77 -8.83
C LYS A 803 2.84 -28.65 -7.86
N MET A 804 2.04 -29.57 -8.40
CA MET A 804 1.37 -30.60 -7.61
C MET A 804 2.21 -31.88 -7.65
N GLN A 805 2.42 -32.52 -6.50
CA GLN A 805 3.08 -33.82 -6.41
C GLN A 805 2.49 -34.65 -5.27
N ARG A 806 2.77 -35.96 -5.25
CA ARG A 806 2.49 -36.81 -4.08
C ARG A 806 3.56 -36.61 -3.01
N VAL A 807 3.24 -36.92 -1.75
CA VAL A 807 4.15 -36.75 -0.61
C VAL A 807 5.18 -37.87 -0.57
N ASN A 808 6.25 -37.72 -1.36
CA ASN A 808 7.25 -38.78 -1.56
C ASN A 808 8.51 -38.62 -0.70
N ALA A 809 8.87 -37.39 -0.31
CA ALA A 809 10.08 -37.14 0.47
C ALA A 809 9.85 -37.55 1.95
N PRO A 810 10.75 -38.31 2.59
CA PRO A 810 10.60 -38.72 3.99
C PRO A 810 10.41 -37.54 4.95
N ALA A 811 11.13 -36.43 4.73
CA ALA A 811 10.95 -35.22 5.55
C ALA A 811 9.56 -34.59 5.38
N GLY A 812 9.00 -34.61 4.17
CA GLY A 812 7.64 -34.14 3.91
C GLY A 812 6.58 -35.02 4.57
N GLN A 813 6.79 -36.34 4.57
CA GLN A 813 5.92 -37.28 5.28
C GLN A 813 5.97 -37.06 6.79
N MET A 814 7.17 -36.86 7.36
CA MET A 814 7.33 -36.54 8.79
C MET A 814 6.69 -35.20 9.17
N GLN A 815 6.85 -34.17 8.34
CA GLN A 815 6.22 -32.86 8.57
C GLN A 815 4.70 -32.97 8.57
N LEU A 816 4.12 -33.64 7.57
CA LEU A 816 2.68 -33.84 7.48
C LEU A 816 2.16 -34.63 8.68
N LYS A 817 2.81 -35.77 9.00
CA LYS A 817 2.40 -36.63 10.11
C LYS A 817 2.47 -35.89 11.44
N GLY A 818 3.57 -35.18 11.71
CA GLY A 818 3.75 -34.44 12.96
C GLY A 818 2.74 -33.31 13.15
N LEU A 819 2.35 -32.62 12.07
CA LEU A 819 1.28 -31.62 12.14
C LEU A 819 -0.09 -32.24 12.44
N ILE A 820 -0.39 -33.41 11.86
CA ILE A 820 -1.65 -34.13 12.14
C ILE A 820 -1.65 -34.72 13.56
N GLU A 821 -0.51 -35.21 14.06
CA GLU A 821 -0.36 -35.68 15.45
C GLU A 821 -0.64 -34.54 16.44
N ALA A 822 0.00 -33.38 16.27
CA ALA A 822 -0.26 -32.20 17.09
C ALA A 822 -1.73 -31.75 16.99
N TYR A 823 -2.28 -31.74 15.78
CA TYR A 823 -3.70 -31.42 15.56
C TYR A 823 -4.64 -32.35 16.35
N VAL A 824 -4.41 -33.67 16.31
CA VAL A 824 -5.23 -34.65 17.04
C VAL A 824 -5.08 -34.48 18.54
N GLU A 825 -3.86 -34.29 19.05
CA GLU A 825 -3.59 -34.04 20.47
C GLU A 825 -4.39 -32.83 20.97
N LYS A 826 -4.40 -31.73 20.21
CA LYS A 826 -5.01 -30.47 20.62
C LYS A 826 -6.52 -30.40 20.40
N THR A 827 -7.05 -31.14 19.43
CA THR A 827 -8.46 -31.02 19.01
C THR A 827 -9.33 -32.24 19.34
N GLY A 828 -8.72 -33.40 19.59
CA GLY A 828 -9.43 -34.67 19.68
C GLY A 828 -10.12 -35.07 18.36
N SER A 829 -9.63 -34.60 17.21
CA SER A 829 -10.24 -34.89 15.91
C SER A 829 -10.26 -36.38 15.60
N THR A 830 -11.48 -36.90 15.37
CA THR A 830 -11.74 -38.27 14.92
C THR A 830 -11.21 -38.52 13.52
N LYS A 831 -11.35 -37.54 12.60
CA LYS A 831 -10.82 -37.62 11.23
C LYS A 831 -9.29 -37.70 11.24
N GLY A 832 -8.62 -36.82 12.00
CA GLY A 832 -7.17 -36.85 12.16
C GLY A 832 -6.69 -38.17 12.76
N ALA A 833 -7.35 -38.65 13.83
CA ALA A 833 -7.01 -39.92 14.46
C ALA A 833 -7.14 -41.11 13.50
N LYS A 834 -8.20 -41.13 12.68
CA LYS A 834 -8.39 -42.14 11.64
C LYS A 834 -7.24 -42.12 10.62
N ILE A 835 -6.90 -40.94 10.11
CA ILE A 835 -5.79 -40.76 9.15
C ILE A 835 -4.48 -41.31 9.73
N LEU A 836 -4.18 -41.03 11.01
CA LEU A 836 -2.97 -41.53 11.66
C LEU A 836 -2.99 -43.05 11.83
N SER A 837 -4.13 -43.64 12.19
CA SER A 837 -4.29 -45.09 12.35
C SER A 837 -4.19 -45.87 11.04
N GLU A 838 -4.61 -45.26 9.92
CA GLU A 838 -4.62 -45.84 8.57
C GLU A 838 -3.61 -45.14 7.65
N TRP A 839 -2.48 -44.69 8.20
CA TRP A 839 -1.53 -43.78 7.52
C TRP A 839 -1.11 -44.24 6.12
N GLU A 840 -0.75 -45.53 5.97
CA GLU A 840 -0.33 -46.10 4.69
C GLU A 840 -1.43 -46.05 3.62
N ALA A 841 -2.70 -46.05 4.03
CA ALA A 841 -3.84 -45.92 3.11
C ALA A 841 -4.13 -44.46 2.74
N TYR A 842 -3.95 -43.51 3.67
CA TYR A 842 -4.23 -42.10 3.42
C TYR A 842 -3.08 -41.35 2.76
N LEU A 843 -1.82 -41.69 3.05
CA LEU A 843 -0.66 -40.97 2.54
C LEU A 843 -0.66 -40.83 1.00
N PRO A 844 -1.00 -41.86 0.20
CA PRO A 844 -1.09 -41.74 -1.25
C PRO A 844 -2.20 -40.79 -1.75
N LEU A 845 -3.19 -40.48 -0.92
CA LEU A 845 -4.31 -39.59 -1.24
C LEU A 845 -3.94 -38.10 -1.06
N PHE A 846 -2.89 -37.80 -0.30
CA PHE A 846 -2.43 -36.43 -0.15
C PHE A 846 -1.75 -35.90 -1.41
N TRP A 847 -2.03 -34.63 -1.70
CA TRP A 847 -1.27 -33.81 -2.63
C TRP A 847 -0.43 -32.81 -1.87
N GLN A 848 0.84 -32.68 -2.26
CA GLN A 848 1.74 -31.63 -1.85
C GLN A 848 1.76 -30.54 -2.93
N LEU A 849 1.49 -29.31 -2.53
CA LEU A 849 1.59 -28.13 -3.39
C LEU A 849 2.92 -27.43 -3.12
N VAL A 850 3.79 -27.40 -4.12
CA VAL A 850 5.18 -26.94 -4.00
C VAL A 850 5.42 -25.78 -4.95
N PRO A 851 5.62 -24.54 -4.45
CA PRO A 851 6.06 -23.44 -5.29
C PRO A 851 7.55 -23.62 -5.68
N PRO A 852 8.02 -23.02 -6.79
CA PRO A 852 9.39 -23.22 -7.28
C PRO A 852 10.48 -22.83 -6.28
N SER A 853 10.18 -21.94 -5.33
CA SER A 853 11.12 -21.55 -4.28
C SER A 853 11.41 -22.65 -3.26
N GLU A 854 10.57 -23.69 -3.18
CA GLU A 854 10.68 -24.80 -2.21
C GLU A 854 11.00 -26.13 -2.90
N GLU A 855 11.23 -26.16 -4.23
CA GLU A 855 11.45 -27.41 -4.98
C GLU A 855 12.68 -28.17 -4.47
N ASP A 856 13.69 -27.46 -3.98
CA ASP A 856 14.91 -28.03 -3.40
C ASP A 856 14.86 -28.18 -1.87
N SER A 857 13.69 -27.99 -1.24
CA SER A 857 13.54 -28.21 0.21
C SER A 857 13.58 -29.69 0.57
N PRO A 858 14.07 -30.08 1.76
CA PRO A 858 14.05 -31.47 2.23
C PRO A 858 12.65 -32.09 2.16
N GLU A 859 11.62 -31.31 2.44
CA GLU A 859 10.23 -31.75 2.53
C GLU A 859 9.60 -31.97 1.15
N ALA A 860 10.08 -31.31 0.10
CA ALA A 860 9.58 -31.46 -1.27
C ALA A 860 10.44 -32.40 -2.13
N CYS A 861 11.75 -32.51 -1.85
CA CYS A 861 12.69 -33.22 -2.71
C CYS A 861 13.14 -34.56 -2.09
N ALA A 862 12.70 -35.68 -2.68
CA ALA A 862 13.10 -37.02 -2.24
C ALA A 862 14.61 -37.31 -2.45
N GLU A 863 15.27 -36.59 -3.37
CA GLU A 863 16.70 -36.71 -3.65
C GLU A 863 17.55 -35.61 -2.99
N PHE A 864 17.04 -34.95 -1.94
CA PHE A 864 17.67 -33.78 -1.32
C PHE A 864 19.17 -33.98 -1.01
N GLU A 865 19.58 -35.14 -0.50
CA GLU A 865 21.00 -35.44 -0.23
C GLU A 865 21.90 -35.35 -1.48
N ARG A 866 21.39 -35.73 -2.66
CA ARG A 866 22.11 -35.62 -3.94
C ARG A 866 22.16 -34.18 -4.45
N VAL A 867 21.10 -33.41 -4.24
CA VAL A 867 21.04 -31.97 -4.59
C VAL A 867 22.03 -31.18 -3.74
N LEU A 868 22.08 -31.44 -2.43
CA LEU A 868 22.99 -30.80 -1.49
C LEU A 868 24.46 -31.10 -1.81
N ALA A 869 24.76 -32.32 -2.27
CA ALA A 869 26.09 -32.69 -2.76
C ALA A 869 26.49 -31.88 -4.01
N ARG A 870 25.59 -31.72 -5.00
CA ARG A 870 25.84 -30.95 -6.23
C ARG A 870 26.05 -29.45 -5.96
N GLN A 871 25.27 -28.87 -5.06
CA GLN A 871 25.43 -27.45 -4.68
C GLN A 871 26.77 -27.20 -3.98
N LYS A 872 27.21 -28.12 -3.11
CA LYS A 872 28.55 -28.05 -2.48
C LYS A 872 29.69 -28.16 -3.51
N THR A 873 29.56 -29.00 -4.53
CA THR A 873 30.55 -29.12 -5.62
C THR A 873 30.59 -27.87 -6.50
N ALA A 874 29.44 -27.28 -6.82
CA ALA A 874 29.35 -26.05 -7.63
C ALA A 874 29.98 -24.83 -6.92
N VAL A 875 29.80 -24.71 -5.60
CA VAL A 875 30.41 -23.65 -4.78
C VAL A 875 31.92 -23.84 -4.62
N GLN A 876 32.41 -25.08 -4.65
CA GLN A 876 33.86 -25.36 -4.68
C GLN A 876 34.50 -25.08 -6.04
N SER A 877 33.76 -25.18 -7.15
CA SER A 877 34.25 -24.81 -8.49
C SER A 877 34.16 -23.32 -8.82
N ALA A 878 33.49 -22.53 -7.96
CA ALA A 878 33.29 -21.09 -8.13
C ALA A 878 34.10 -20.23 -7.12
N LYS A 879 35.05 -20.85 -6.39
CA LYS A 879 36.04 -20.17 -5.56
C LYS A 879 37.37 -20.07 -6.29
#